data_AF-A0A8B6FNV4-F1
#
_entry.id   AF-A0A8B6FNV4-F1
#
_cell.length_a   1.000
_cell.length_b   1.000
_cell.length_c   1.000
_cell.angle_alpha   90.00
_cell.angle_beta   90.00
_cell.angle_gamma   90.00
#
_symmetry.space_group_name_H-M   'P 1'
#
loop_
_entity.id
_entity.type
_entity.pdbx_description
1 polymer ?
#
loop_
_entity_poly.entity_id
_entity_poly.type
_entity_poly.pdbx_seq_one_letter_code
_entity_poly.pdbx_strand_id
1 'polypeptide(L)'
;MVENLDDGSRHLFKVTFNNKAPKSLTGVNWKIYFFSFFIVESKHILSKDGLYTKPEGYTLPNVNLKVMHENGCLYSMTPTTGFKELPQNGTREITFYAANWAVSKTDIPPNWYITADGLNARVIDSTKEGFVGEFTSAKQWKRKKEDKYDPYSPMSRYQRYKTTNTNVQMKMVIPTPKEITNLDISKLLNITGKVTIVHSGLDNEASFLTDKYSFDSSTTASTNGVNIYLSINNTILSAEGYSLTVNPSAKTVTIYGKTNAGVLYGVQSLLSLLSHGLSIPQMEIRDEPRFEFRGMFIDVARNFISKTVLEKLMDSMAMYKLNKLHLHLADDEGWRIEINGLPELTQVGSKRCHSNTEDVCLIPQLGSGPDTTTSGSGFYSIQEYKDILSYAKKRHIEVIPEIDTPGHARAAIIAMEARYRKFSNTNNMEAEKYRLIDPDNESKFLSVQYFKDNAVNPCIESTYVFIEKVVSELKGMHTDAGHPLNIYHFGGDEVAKTAWVNSTKCDQLNLNFSGDAASIRNELKNYFTKRVANITFTHGLNMAGWEDGFNAGDGMPFHISMYQNQHIYSNAWDNVWEWGEARRAYNYANAGYKVIMSHATHLYFDHPYEPDPEERGLYWAPRFTDSYKSFRFLPDNLYENIDVTRMGVPLSKSEVCGANDKKCPALQKPENIAGMQGHLWSETVLSEDNFYYMIFPRLLALAERAWHKASWENVADKTKRTMDMDNDWDSFALTLGTKELNRLDSIGINYRVPPPGGSLDGDEIKPNTAFPGLSVEYSTDSQTWKSGTIPYTGSPVYLRTNYCYSLLEKKKRTGTTMTQNEKLADRHKSKIYIIRFKDKATPSKPRCASDASEVKEDRVLNTKLDSIEERISIFDTKFKTVDVEVASCKERIGALEQSAQFLSNVHDEHKILKSRLDKLTKNIETTKSVNNDVKDRLAGVEIQSLRQNLLFFAIDEKSMNTDMETDGNKVDEATGGVTGATRGVTGITENRHLEEQTNKDNENCIDTILDFCENTLKIEHAKTAIKIESAFRLGKFKKEAVRPRPIVVKFKIFSDREMVRKMSKRLKGSGFGISQQYPPEILEKRKKLLPVMFQKRQEKLSAYLVDDKLYVDGTLWEK
;
A
#
# COMPACT_ATOMS: atom_id res chain seq x y z
N MET A 1 2.00 -11.18 24.20
CA MET A 1 0.60 -11.65 24.05
C MET A 1 -0.26 -10.43 23.77
N VAL A 2 -1.32 -10.62 22.97
CA VAL A 2 -2.24 -9.58 22.50
C VAL A 2 -3.68 -10.06 22.71
N GLU A 3 -4.57 -9.18 23.16
CA GLU A 3 -6.03 -9.40 23.25
C GLU A 3 -6.78 -8.11 22.83
N ASN A 4 -7.68 -8.19 21.85
CA ASN A 4 -8.50 -7.05 21.43
C ASN A 4 -9.71 -6.86 22.36
N LEU A 5 -10.12 -5.62 22.60
CA LEU A 5 -11.37 -5.34 23.32
C LEU A 5 -12.58 -5.64 22.44
N ASP A 6 -13.68 -6.07 23.07
CA ASP A 6 -14.95 -6.41 22.39
C ASP A 6 -15.48 -5.29 21.47
N ASP A 7 -15.17 -4.02 21.76
CA ASP A 7 -15.58 -2.84 20.98
C ASP A 7 -14.64 -2.47 19.82
N GLY A 8 -13.43 -3.05 19.78
CA GLY A 8 -12.38 -2.73 18.81
C GLY A 8 -11.75 -1.34 18.96
N SER A 9 -11.97 -0.64 20.09
CA SER A 9 -11.42 0.72 20.28
C SER A 9 -9.92 0.69 20.62
N ARG A 10 -9.48 -0.37 21.29
CA ARG A 10 -8.09 -0.63 21.70
C ARG A 10 -7.85 -2.13 21.84
N HIS A 11 -6.57 -2.50 21.87
CA HIS A 11 -6.11 -3.84 22.25
C HIS A 11 -5.10 -3.76 23.40
N LEU A 12 -5.01 -4.83 24.18
CA LEU A 12 -4.10 -5.00 25.30
C LEU A 12 -2.81 -5.67 24.81
N PHE A 13 -1.68 -4.99 24.99
CA PHE A 13 -0.37 -5.62 25.00
C PHE A 13 -0.07 -6.17 26.39
N LYS A 14 0.35 -7.44 26.44
CA LYS A 14 0.89 -8.12 27.62
C LYS A 14 2.30 -8.62 27.26
N VAL A 15 3.31 -7.90 27.75
CA VAL A 15 4.73 -8.15 27.49
C VAL A 15 5.36 -8.78 28.73
N THR A 16 6.10 -9.87 28.53
CA THR A 16 6.69 -10.69 29.60
C THR A 16 8.21 -10.68 29.47
N PHE A 17 8.89 -9.88 30.30
CA PHE A 17 10.34 -9.80 30.33
C PHE A 17 10.89 -10.89 31.24
N ASN A 18 11.75 -11.77 30.68
CA ASN A 18 12.38 -12.88 31.40
C ASN A 18 13.87 -12.60 31.55
N ASN A 19 14.30 -12.18 32.74
CA ASN A 19 15.70 -11.90 33.03
C ASN A 19 16.46 -13.21 33.29
N LYS A 20 17.20 -13.70 32.30
CA LYS A 20 18.08 -14.88 32.41
C LYS A 20 19.49 -14.55 32.94
N ALA A 21 19.78 -13.30 33.31
CA ALA A 21 21.09 -12.91 33.81
C ALA A 21 21.27 -13.29 35.29
N PRO A 22 22.50 -13.59 35.74
CA PRO A 22 22.82 -13.90 37.14
C PRO A 22 22.85 -12.64 38.05
N LYS A 23 22.11 -11.59 37.69
CA LYS A 23 21.93 -10.32 38.41
C LYS A 23 20.57 -9.73 38.08
N SER A 24 19.93 -9.04 39.01
CA SER A 24 18.74 -8.25 38.73
C SER A 24 19.05 -7.05 37.84
N LEU A 25 18.12 -6.68 36.95
CA LEU A 25 18.20 -5.41 36.20
C LEU A 25 17.64 -4.29 37.09
N THR A 26 18.53 -3.54 37.71
CA THR A 26 18.25 -2.42 38.61
C THR A 26 18.51 -1.07 37.93
N GLY A 27 18.22 0.04 38.62
CA GLY A 27 18.47 1.40 38.14
C GLY A 27 17.44 1.93 37.14
N VAL A 28 17.63 3.19 36.73
CA VAL A 28 16.73 3.90 35.80
C VAL A 28 17.39 4.31 34.48
N ASN A 29 18.70 4.12 34.34
CA ASN A 29 19.52 4.59 33.23
C ASN A 29 19.51 3.61 32.03
N TRP A 30 18.33 3.14 31.63
CA TRP A 30 18.15 2.35 30.42
C TRP A 30 16.82 2.66 29.72
N LYS A 31 16.80 2.54 28.39
CA LYS A 31 15.64 2.79 27.54
C LYS A 31 15.51 1.65 26.53
N ILE A 32 14.38 0.94 26.57
CA ILE A 32 14.03 -0.11 25.61
C ILE A 32 13.17 0.52 24.52
N TYR A 33 13.55 0.35 23.27
CA TYR A 33 12.79 0.78 22.10
C TYR A 33 12.04 -0.41 21.49
N PHE A 34 10.82 -0.14 21.03
CA PHE A 34 9.91 -1.14 20.47
C PHE A 34 9.04 -0.52 19.37
N PHE A 35 8.38 -1.36 18.59
CA PHE A 35 7.60 -0.94 17.42
C PHE A 35 6.13 -1.30 17.57
N SER A 36 5.23 -0.46 17.05
CA SER A 36 3.80 -0.77 16.94
C SER A 36 3.14 0.03 15.81
N PHE A 37 2.36 -0.65 14.96
CA PHE A 37 1.53 -0.01 13.92
C PHE A 37 0.28 0.71 14.47
N PHE A 38 0.17 0.89 15.79
CA PHE A 38 -0.98 1.50 16.44
C PHE A 38 -0.54 2.45 17.57
N ILE A 39 -1.24 3.57 17.75
CA ILE A 39 -0.92 4.53 18.82
C ILE A 39 -1.01 3.87 20.20
N VAL A 40 0.14 3.70 20.85
CA VAL A 40 0.26 3.20 22.22
C VAL A 40 -0.28 4.24 23.21
N GLU A 41 -1.14 3.80 24.12
CA GLU A 41 -1.87 4.61 25.11
C GLU A 41 -2.51 5.90 24.54
N SER A 42 -3.13 5.77 23.37
CA SER A 42 -3.84 6.85 22.64
C SER A 42 -4.73 7.74 23.51
N LYS A 43 -5.49 7.15 24.45
CA LYS A 43 -6.37 7.89 25.40
C LYS A 43 -5.62 8.79 26.39
N HIS A 44 -4.29 8.73 26.43
CA HIS A 44 -3.43 9.51 27.32
C HIS A 44 -2.44 10.41 26.58
N ILE A 45 -2.19 10.21 25.28
CA ILE A 45 -1.23 11.01 24.49
C ILE A 45 -1.85 11.80 23.32
N LEU A 46 -3.11 11.51 22.96
CA LEU A 46 -3.87 12.27 21.96
C LEU A 46 -5.01 13.08 22.60
N SER A 47 -5.43 14.15 21.93
CA SER A 47 -6.69 14.86 22.20
C SER A 47 -7.90 14.03 21.77
N LYS A 48 -9.11 14.50 22.12
CA LYS A 48 -10.37 13.94 21.60
C LYS A 48 -10.49 14.02 20.08
N ASP A 49 -9.79 14.98 19.48
CA ASP A 49 -9.77 15.30 18.05
C ASP A 49 -8.57 14.66 17.33
N GLY A 50 -7.84 13.75 18.00
CA GLY A 50 -6.73 12.98 17.44
C GLY A 50 -5.36 13.68 17.42
N LEU A 51 -5.27 14.96 17.82
CA LEU A 51 -4.02 15.71 17.85
C LEU A 51 -3.08 15.17 18.93
N TYR A 52 -1.78 15.08 18.64
CA TYR A 52 -0.77 14.71 19.63
C TYR A 52 -0.59 15.81 20.68
N THR A 53 -0.89 15.51 21.95
CA THR A 53 -0.93 16.52 23.03
C THR A 53 0.07 16.29 24.15
N LYS A 54 0.75 15.13 24.20
CA LYS A 54 1.55 14.73 25.37
C LYS A 54 2.99 14.30 25.02
N PRO A 55 3.88 15.24 24.67
CA PRO A 55 5.26 14.94 24.28
C PRO A 55 6.10 14.34 25.42
N GLU A 56 5.70 14.51 26.68
CA GLU A 56 6.40 13.95 27.85
C GLU A 56 5.97 12.51 28.20
N GLY A 57 5.10 11.90 27.38
CA GLY A 57 4.72 10.48 27.45
C GLY A 57 3.77 10.10 28.58
N TYR A 58 3.56 8.79 28.77
CA TYR A 58 2.64 8.25 29.78
C TYR A 58 3.34 7.26 30.72
N THR A 59 3.29 7.52 32.03
CA THR A 59 3.82 6.61 33.05
C THR A 59 2.77 5.56 33.41
N LEU A 60 3.06 4.29 33.13
CA LEU A 60 2.23 3.15 33.49
C LEU A 60 2.22 2.97 35.03
N PRO A 61 1.09 3.25 35.71
CA PRO A 61 1.09 3.50 37.16
C PRO A 61 1.44 2.28 38.02
N ASN A 62 1.18 1.07 37.52
CA ASN A 62 1.44 -0.18 38.26
C ASN A 62 2.89 -0.68 38.12
N VAL A 63 3.67 -0.13 37.18
CA VAL A 63 5.02 -0.63 36.87
C VAL A 63 6.13 0.41 36.95
N ASN A 64 5.81 1.70 37.02
CA ASN A 64 6.78 2.81 37.04
C ASN A 64 7.72 2.77 35.82
N LEU A 65 7.12 2.61 34.64
CA LEU A 65 7.73 2.79 33.33
C LEU A 65 7.00 3.92 32.60
N LYS A 66 7.75 4.87 32.06
CA LYS A 66 7.26 5.87 31.11
C LYS A 66 7.32 5.28 29.70
N VAL A 67 6.19 5.25 29.01
CA VAL A 67 6.09 4.96 27.58
C VAL A 67 6.11 6.28 26.80
N MET A 68 6.94 6.33 25.76
CA MET A 68 7.07 7.46 24.83
C MET A 68 6.69 7.01 23.42
N HIS A 69 6.04 7.89 22.66
CA HIS A 69 5.98 7.81 21.20
C HIS A 69 7.08 8.71 20.64
N GLU A 70 8.12 8.10 20.06
CA GLU A 70 9.27 8.84 19.54
C GLU A 70 8.82 9.55 18.24
N ASN A 71 8.58 8.79 17.17
CA ASN A 71 7.92 9.24 15.94
C ASN A 71 7.56 8.03 15.06
N GLY A 72 6.56 8.14 14.18
CA GLY A 72 6.13 7.02 13.33
C GLY A 72 5.63 5.81 14.14
N CYS A 73 6.07 4.61 13.78
CA CYS A 73 5.79 3.39 14.53
C CYS A 73 6.77 3.11 15.68
N LEU A 74 7.72 4.02 15.99
CA LEU A 74 8.75 3.85 17.03
C LEU A 74 8.28 4.38 18.39
N TYR A 75 8.41 3.53 19.41
CA TYR A 75 8.11 3.81 20.81
C TYR A 75 9.28 3.43 21.71
N SER A 76 9.23 3.88 22.97
CA SER A 76 10.16 3.41 24.00
C SER A 76 9.52 3.25 25.38
N MET A 77 10.22 2.52 26.25
CA MET A 77 9.93 2.36 27.67
C MET A 77 11.19 2.71 28.48
N THR A 78 11.05 3.64 29.41
CA THR A 78 12.12 4.09 30.34
C THR A 78 11.63 3.97 31.79
N PRO A 79 12.42 3.43 32.74
CA PRO A 79 12.06 3.44 34.16
C PRO A 79 11.82 4.84 34.71
N THR A 80 10.91 4.95 35.67
CA THR A 80 10.76 6.14 36.52
C THR A 80 11.14 5.84 37.96
N THR A 81 11.23 6.87 38.81
CA THR A 81 11.36 6.71 40.26
C THR A 81 10.33 5.70 40.78
N GLY A 82 10.78 4.74 41.60
CA GLY A 82 9.94 3.65 42.08
C GLY A 82 9.81 2.44 41.15
N PHE A 83 10.55 2.37 40.04
CA PHE A 83 10.67 1.15 39.23
C PHE A 83 11.20 -0.02 40.08
N LYS A 84 10.42 -1.10 40.14
CA LYS A 84 10.86 -2.38 40.74
C LYS A 84 11.75 -3.11 39.74
N GLU A 85 12.88 -3.64 40.20
CA GLU A 85 13.85 -4.35 39.36
C GLU A 85 13.24 -5.50 38.53
N LEU A 86 13.92 -5.90 37.45
CA LEU A 86 13.69 -7.21 36.84
C LEU A 86 14.54 -8.24 37.62
N PRO A 87 13.96 -9.08 38.49
CA PRO A 87 14.74 -9.92 39.39
C PRO A 87 15.65 -10.90 38.65
N GLN A 88 16.81 -11.23 39.25
CA GLN A 88 17.70 -12.28 38.79
C GLN A 88 16.94 -13.60 38.53
N ASN A 89 17.19 -14.23 37.38
CA ASN A 89 16.53 -15.48 36.96
C ASN A 89 14.99 -15.44 37.01
N GLY A 90 14.38 -14.25 36.96
CA GLY A 90 12.95 -14.04 37.20
C GLY A 90 12.25 -13.30 36.07
N THR A 91 10.92 -13.18 36.23
CA THR A 91 10.01 -12.66 35.22
C THR A 91 9.30 -11.40 35.73
N ARG A 92 9.08 -10.42 34.85
CA ARG A 92 8.15 -9.32 35.09
C ARG A 92 7.21 -9.12 33.92
N GLU A 93 5.93 -8.92 34.24
CA GLU A 93 4.89 -8.63 33.27
C GLU A 93 4.57 -7.14 33.25
N ILE A 94 4.42 -6.58 32.05
CA ILE A 94 4.06 -5.19 31.79
C ILE A 94 2.88 -5.19 30.82
N THR A 95 1.85 -4.42 31.17
CA THR A 95 0.61 -4.29 30.39
C THR A 95 0.34 -2.82 30.05
N PHE A 96 -0.10 -2.60 28.81
CA PHE A 96 -0.49 -1.31 28.25
C PHE A 96 -1.42 -1.53 27.07
N TYR A 97 -2.14 -0.49 26.66
CA TYR A 97 -3.04 -0.54 25.51
C TYR A 97 -2.44 0.14 24.28
N ALA A 98 -2.88 -0.24 23.09
CA ALA A 98 -2.74 0.55 21.87
C ALA A 98 -4.09 0.70 21.15
N ALA A 99 -4.18 1.64 20.21
CA ALA A 99 -5.38 1.92 19.43
C ALA A 99 -5.86 0.72 18.59
N ASN A 100 -7.14 0.72 18.21
CA ASN A 100 -7.73 -0.27 17.31
C ASN A 100 -7.53 -1.71 17.80
N TRP A 101 -6.92 -2.57 16.97
CA TRP A 101 -6.83 -4.02 17.15
C TRP A 101 -5.54 -4.54 16.50
N ALA A 102 -5.02 -5.66 16.99
CA ALA A 102 -4.00 -6.46 16.35
C ALA A 102 -4.53 -7.90 16.16
N VAL A 103 -4.52 -8.41 14.93
CA VAL A 103 -5.11 -9.71 14.54
C VAL A 103 -4.19 -10.61 13.70
N SER A 104 -2.94 -10.18 13.47
CA SER A 104 -1.83 -11.00 12.96
C SER A 104 -0.64 -10.92 13.91
N LYS A 105 0.21 -11.96 13.92
CA LYS A 105 1.52 -11.88 14.57
C LYS A 105 2.41 -10.80 13.94
N THR A 106 2.18 -10.39 12.69
CA THR A 106 2.97 -9.33 12.04
C THR A 106 2.63 -7.91 12.47
N ASP A 107 1.59 -7.70 13.28
CA ASP A 107 1.26 -6.39 13.86
C ASP A 107 2.28 -5.85 14.89
N ILE A 108 3.26 -6.70 15.26
CA ILE A 108 4.27 -6.44 16.27
C ILE A 108 5.65 -6.61 15.61
N PRO A 109 6.25 -5.55 15.04
CA PRO A 109 7.52 -5.68 14.32
C PRO A 109 8.67 -6.16 15.23
N PRO A 110 9.64 -6.91 14.68
CA PRO A 110 10.72 -7.54 15.43
C PRO A 110 11.82 -6.55 15.86
N ASN A 111 12.93 -7.08 16.36
CA ASN A 111 14.17 -6.35 16.63
C ASN A 111 14.03 -5.19 17.63
N TRP A 112 13.23 -5.39 18.68
CA TRP A 112 13.17 -4.47 19.82
C TRP A 112 14.58 -4.39 20.44
N TYR A 113 15.01 -3.20 20.86
CA TYR A 113 16.41 -2.96 21.22
C TYR A 113 16.55 -2.18 22.53
N ILE A 114 17.70 -2.31 23.18
CA ILE A 114 17.99 -1.66 24.47
C ILE A 114 19.20 -0.73 24.35
N THR A 115 19.11 0.39 25.07
CA THR A 115 20.15 1.41 25.24
C THR A 115 20.35 1.70 26.73
N ALA A 116 21.56 2.05 27.13
CA ALA A 116 21.93 2.45 28.49
C ALA A 116 23.24 3.24 28.47
N ASP A 117 23.59 3.91 29.57
CA ASP A 117 24.87 4.62 29.68
C ASP A 117 26.06 3.66 29.47
N GLY A 118 26.97 4.01 28.55
CA GLY A 118 28.11 3.16 28.19
C GLY A 118 27.77 1.90 27.39
N LEU A 119 26.51 1.74 26.93
CA LEU A 119 26.07 0.60 26.13
C LEU A 119 25.67 1.02 24.72
N ASN A 120 26.42 0.54 23.72
CA ASN A 120 26.01 0.60 22.31
C ASN A 120 24.63 -0.08 22.14
N ALA A 121 23.74 0.58 21.40
CA ALA A 121 22.38 0.10 21.15
C ALA A 121 22.38 -1.31 20.56
N ARG A 122 21.62 -2.23 21.15
CA ARG A 122 21.61 -3.65 20.74
C ARG A 122 20.21 -4.26 20.76
N VAL A 123 19.92 -5.10 19.76
CA VAL A 123 18.69 -5.90 19.70
C VAL A 123 18.59 -6.82 20.91
N ILE A 124 17.39 -6.96 21.46
CA ILE A 124 17.02 -7.99 22.42
C ILE A 124 16.81 -9.27 21.61
N ASP A 125 17.79 -10.17 21.58
CA ASP A 125 17.85 -11.32 20.64
C ASP A 125 16.55 -12.13 20.56
N SER A 126 15.86 -12.32 21.69
CA SER A 126 14.57 -13.01 21.76
C SER A 126 13.38 -12.24 21.16
N THR A 127 13.63 -11.19 20.37
CA THR A 127 12.63 -10.43 19.60
C THR A 127 12.93 -10.38 18.10
N LYS A 128 13.98 -11.09 17.64
CA LYS A 128 14.29 -11.24 16.21
C LYS A 128 13.19 -12.03 15.47
N GLU A 129 12.79 -13.17 16.03
CA GLU A 129 11.74 -14.04 15.50
C GLU A 129 10.96 -14.73 16.63
N GLY A 130 9.78 -15.29 16.33
CA GLY A 130 9.06 -16.22 17.21
C GLY A 130 8.56 -15.68 18.57
N PHE A 131 8.69 -14.38 18.83
CA PHE A 131 8.46 -13.78 20.15
C PHE A 131 6.99 -13.41 20.45
N VAL A 132 6.15 -13.36 19.42
CA VAL A 132 4.71 -13.11 19.56
C VAL A 132 4.00 -14.43 19.86
N GLY A 133 3.58 -14.61 21.12
CA GLY A 133 2.85 -15.80 21.55
C GLY A 133 1.49 -16.00 20.86
N GLU A 134 1.06 -17.26 20.83
CA GLU A 134 -0.06 -17.78 20.02
C GLU A 134 -1.42 -17.05 20.19
N PHE A 135 -2.16 -17.03 19.09
CA PHE A 135 -3.52 -16.48 19.00
C PHE A 135 -4.53 -17.63 19.24
N THR A 136 -4.86 -17.86 20.50
CA THR A 136 -5.59 -19.05 20.99
C THR A 136 -7.08 -18.83 21.24
N SER A 137 -7.58 -17.60 21.17
CA SER A 137 -8.99 -17.27 21.37
C SER A 137 -9.52 -16.19 20.41
N ALA A 138 -10.83 -16.16 20.21
CA ALA A 138 -11.51 -15.27 19.27
C ALA A 138 -11.21 -13.77 19.50
N LYS A 139 -11.01 -13.35 20.74
CA LYS A 139 -10.60 -11.96 21.06
C LYS A 139 -9.25 -11.56 20.49
N GLN A 140 -8.40 -12.51 20.11
CA GLN A 140 -7.08 -12.23 19.56
C GLN A 140 -7.14 -12.09 18.03
N TRP A 141 -7.87 -12.96 17.32
CA TRP A 141 -7.91 -12.96 15.85
C TRP A 141 -9.06 -12.18 15.21
N LYS A 142 -10.08 -11.80 16.00
CA LYS A 142 -11.16 -10.89 15.59
C LYS A 142 -10.81 -9.46 15.98
N ARG A 143 -11.10 -8.50 15.09
CA ARG A 143 -10.84 -7.07 15.35
C ARG A 143 -11.75 -6.49 16.43
N LYS A 144 -12.98 -7.03 16.53
CA LYS A 144 -14.00 -6.76 17.56
C LYS A 144 -15.08 -7.84 17.54
N LYS A 145 -16.05 -7.78 18.45
CA LYS A 145 -17.08 -8.81 18.64
C LYS A 145 -17.93 -9.14 17.41
N GLU A 146 -18.19 -8.18 16.52
CA GLU A 146 -19.01 -8.41 15.32
C GLU A 146 -18.27 -9.10 14.16
N ASP A 147 -16.94 -9.24 14.22
CA ASP A 147 -16.10 -9.77 13.13
C ASP A 147 -16.52 -11.19 12.72
N LYS A 148 -16.79 -11.38 11.43
CA LYS A 148 -17.22 -12.66 10.86
C LYS A 148 -16.05 -13.55 10.45
N TYR A 149 -14.82 -13.03 10.50
CA TYR A 149 -13.64 -13.83 10.21
C TYR A 149 -13.18 -14.63 11.42
N ASP A 150 -12.88 -15.90 11.17
CA ASP A 150 -12.18 -16.83 12.04
C ASP A 150 -11.12 -17.55 11.18
N PRO A 151 -9.98 -17.99 11.77
CA PRO A 151 -8.94 -18.73 11.05
C PRO A 151 -9.54 -19.94 10.34
N TYR A 152 -9.15 -20.15 9.08
CA TYR A 152 -9.78 -21.20 8.28
C TYR A 152 -9.44 -22.59 8.83
N SER A 153 -10.47 -23.36 9.17
CA SER A 153 -10.30 -24.78 9.52
C SER A 153 -9.95 -25.61 8.27
N PRO A 154 -9.39 -26.82 8.40
CA PRO A 154 -9.22 -27.73 7.27
C PRO A 154 -10.51 -28.01 6.50
N MET A 155 -11.66 -28.07 7.19
CA MET A 155 -12.98 -28.19 6.55
C MET A 155 -13.39 -26.91 5.80
N SER A 156 -13.11 -25.73 6.37
CA SER A 156 -13.38 -24.44 5.72
C SER A 156 -12.55 -24.27 4.44
N ARG A 157 -11.28 -24.67 4.47
CA ARG A 157 -10.42 -24.77 3.28
C ARG A 157 -10.98 -25.81 2.30
N TYR A 158 -11.41 -26.97 2.78
CA TYR A 158 -11.99 -28.03 1.92
C TYR A 158 -13.17 -27.55 1.10
N GLN A 159 -14.12 -26.83 1.71
CA GLN A 159 -15.27 -26.27 0.99
C GLN A 159 -14.88 -25.10 0.07
N ARG A 160 -13.90 -24.26 0.43
CA ARG A 160 -13.36 -23.21 -0.47
C ARG A 160 -12.63 -23.77 -1.69
N TYR A 161 -12.00 -24.94 -1.57
CA TYR A 161 -11.23 -25.58 -2.63
C TYR A 161 -12.03 -26.68 -3.37
N LYS A 162 -13.35 -26.74 -3.14
CA LYS A 162 -14.21 -27.74 -3.77
C LYS A 162 -14.61 -27.26 -5.17
N THR A 163 -13.91 -27.76 -6.17
CA THR A 163 -14.34 -27.65 -7.58
C THR A 163 -15.77 -28.13 -7.76
N THR A 164 -16.52 -27.45 -8.62
CA THR A 164 -17.92 -27.80 -8.94
C THR A 164 -18.05 -28.63 -10.21
N ASN A 165 -16.99 -28.70 -11.02
CA ASN A 165 -16.97 -29.31 -12.34
C ASN A 165 -15.96 -30.49 -12.36
N THR A 166 -16.45 -31.70 -12.58
CA THR A 166 -15.60 -32.90 -12.60
C THR A 166 -14.78 -33.07 -13.88
N ASN A 167 -15.05 -32.25 -14.91
CA ASN A 167 -14.50 -32.36 -16.26
C ASN A 167 -13.65 -31.12 -16.64
N VAL A 168 -13.07 -30.45 -15.64
CA VAL A 168 -12.20 -29.28 -15.80
C VAL A 168 -10.97 -29.61 -16.65
N GLN A 169 -10.61 -28.69 -17.55
CA GLN A 169 -9.40 -28.80 -18.37
C GLN A 169 -8.44 -27.62 -18.08
N MET A 170 -7.15 -27.84 -18.33
CA MET A 170 -6.14 -26.80 -18.17
C MET A 170 -6.24 -25.75 -19.28
N LYS A 171 -6.01 -24.49 -18.93
CA LYS A 171 -5.77 -23.41 -19.90
C LYS A 171 -4.43 -23.64 -20.60
N MET A 172 -4.46 -23.72 -21.94
CA MET A 172 -3.26 -23.91 -22.76
C MET A 172 -2.22 -22.81 -22.51
N VAL A 173 -2.67 -21.55 -22.37
CA VAL A 173 -1.85 -20.37 -22.09
C VAL A 173 -2.49 -19.55 -20.98
N ILE A 174 -1.67 -18.96 -20.10
CA ILE A 174 -2.05 -17.91 -19.15
C ILE A 174 -1.14 -16.68 -19.39
N PRO A 175 -1.67 -15.45 -19.48
CA PRO A 175 -3.09 -15.10 -19.56
C PRO A 175 -3.83 -15.75 -20.73
N THR A 176 -5.13 -15.99 -20.53
CA THR A 176 -6.04 -16.60 -21.49
C THR A 176 -6.07 -15.76 -22.78
N PRO A 177 -5.73 -16.33 -23.96
CA PRO A 177 -5.77 -15.57 -25.20
C PRO A 177 -7.18 -15.11 -25.58
N LYS A 178 -7.30 -14.02 -26.34
CA LYS A 178 -8.59 -13.52 -26.87
C LYS A 178 -9.31 -14.56 -27.74
N GLU A 179 -8.58 -15.25 -28.62
CA GLU A 179 -9.14 -16.26 -29.52
C GLU A 179 -8.13 -17.40 -29.78
N ILE A 180 -8.63 -18.64 -29.82
CA ILE A 180 -7.89 -19.83 -30.30
C ILE A 180 -8.79 -20.58 -31.28
N THR A 181 -8.33 -20.76 -32.52
CA THR A 181 -9.02 -21.46 -33.61
C THR A 181 -8.14 -22.58 -34.18
N ASN A 182 -8.67 -23.37 -35.13
CA ASN A 182 -7.95 -24.42 -35.86
C ASN A 182 -7.27 -25.49 -34.97
N LEU A 183 -7.73 -25.62 -33.72
CA LEU A 183 -7.18 -26.54 -32.71
C LEU A 183 -7.45 -28.00 -33.10
N ASP A 184 -6.38 -28.75 -33.36
CA ASP A 184 -6.44 -30.19 -33.63
C ASP A 184 -5.42 -30.93 -32.77
N ILE A 185 -5.92 -31.48 -31.65
CA ILE A 185 -5.11 -32.24 -30.68
C ILE A 185 -4.59 -33.59 -31.23
N SER A 186 -5.04 -34.04 -32.40
CA SER A 186 -4.49 -35.23 -33.08
C SER A 186 -3.25 -34.91 -33.91
N LYS A 187 -3.04 -33.64 -34.29
CA LYS A 187 -1.92 -33.19 -35.11
C LYS A 187 -0.90 -32.43 -34.26
N LEU A 188 0.12 -33.15 -33.79
CA LEU A 188 1.17 -32.58 -32.92
C LEU A 188 2.42 -32.17 -33.71
N LEU A 189 2.95 -30.98 -33.43
CA LEU A 189 4.29 -30.56 -33.82
C LEU A 189 5.27 -30.82 -32.67
N ASN A 190 6.21 -31.74 -32.88
CA ASN A 190 7.32 -31.98 -31.97
C ASN A 190 8.44 -30.95 -32.23
N ILE A 191 8.67 -30.04 -31.29
CA ILE A 191 9.75 -29.05 -31.34
C ILE A 191 11.00 -29.66 -30.69
N THR A 192 11.58 -30.64 -31.39
CA THR A 192 12.75 -31.40 -30.95
C THR A 192 13.72 -31.65 -32.11
N GLY A 193 14.98 -32.00 -31.79
CA GLY A 193 16.05 -32.08 -32.80
C GLY A 193 16.55 -30.69 -33.18
N LYS A 194 16.83 -30.45 -34.46
CA LYS A 194 17.21 -29.10 -34.93
C LYS A 194 16.00 -28.18 -34.95
N VAL A 195 16.07 -27.08 -34.22
CA VAL A 195 15.08 -26.01 -34.18
C VAL A 195 15.78 -24.69 -34.49
N THR A 196 15.25 -23.93 -35.44
CA THR A 196 15.82 -22.63 -35.83
C THR A 196 14.78 -21.53 -35.74
N ILE A 197 15.08 -20.50 -34.96
CA ILE A 197 14.29 -19.27 -34.88
C ILE A 197 14.71 -18.37 -36.05
N VAL A 198 13.75 -17.96 -36.85
CA VAL A 198 13.96 -17.22 -38.11
C VAL A 198 13.40 -15.82 -37.96
N HIS A 199 14.26 -14.80 -37.93
CA HIS A 199 13.85 -13.42 -37.67
C HIS A 199 14.80 -12.37 -38.26
N SER A 200 14.46 -11.10 -38.13
CA SER A 200 15.33 -9.97 -38.48
C SER A 200 14.96 -8.76 -37.60
N GLY A 201 15.94 -8.22 -36.85
CA GLY A 201 15.72 -7.10 -35.93
C GLY A 201 14.85 -7.43 -34.70
N LEU A 202 14.75 -8.71 -34.36
CA LEU A 202 13.96 -9.26 -33.25
C LEU A 202 14.83 -10.12 -32.32
N ASP A 203 16.14 -9.84 -32.28
CA ASP A 203 17.16 -10.58 -31.55
C ASP A 203 16.87 -10.65 -30.04
N ASN A 204 16.29 -9.59 -29.47
CA ASN A 204 15.82 -9.53 -28.10
C ASN A 204 14.63 -10.48 -27.86
N GLU A 205 13.66 -10.52 -28.77
CA GLU A 205 12.47 -11.37 -28.68
C GLU A 205 12.83 -12.86 -28.89
N ALA A 206 13.79 -13.13 -29.78
CA ALA A 206 14.32 -14.47 -30.01
C ALA A 206 15.11 -15.02 -28.80
N SER A 207 15.80 -14.15 -28.04
CA SER A 207 16.59 -14.55 -26.87
C SER A 207 15.79 -15.34 -25.84
N PHE A 208 14.53 -14.97 -25.59
CA PHE A 208 13.66 -15.71 -24.65
C PHE A 208 13.41 -17.18 -25.03
N LEU A 209 13.62 -17.57 -26.30
CA LEU A 209 13.58 -18.96 -26.76
C LEU A 209 14.97 -19.61 -26.79
N THR A 210 16.02 -18.89 -27.23
CA THR A 210 17.40 -19.42 -27.22
C THR A 210 17.87 -19.69 -25.80
N ASP A 211 17.57 -18.80 -24.87
CA ASP A 211 18.09 -18.83 -23.51
C ASP A 211 17.36 -19.87 -22.64
N LYS A 212 16.14 -20.27 -23.03
CA LYS A 212 15.33 -21.29 -22.34
C LYS A 212 15.51 -22.71 -22.91
N TYR A 213 15.80 -22.85 -24.21
CA TYR A 213 15.82 -24.16 -24.89
C TYR A 213 17.04 -24.42 -25.79
N SER A 214 18.00 -23.49 -25.88
CA SER A 214 19.22 -23.60 -26.70
C SER A 214 18.95 -23.86 -28.20
N PHE A 215 17.87 -23.27 -28.74
CA PHE A 215 17.56 -23.31 -30.17
C PHE A 215 18.51 -22.43 -30.99
N ASP A 216 18.72 -22.77 -32.27
CA ASP A 216 19.48 -21.92 -33.21
C ASP A 216 18.71 -20.61 -33.49
N SER A 217 19.43 -19.51 -33.75
CA SER A 217 18.87 -18.25 -34.25
C SER A 217 19.51 -17.91 -35.60
N SER A 218 18.71 -17.47 -36.58
CA SER A 218 19.16 -17.15 -37.94
C SER A 218 18.25 -16.13 -38.63
N THR A 219 18.76 -15.44 -39.65
CA THR A 219 17.95 -14.67 -40.61
C THR A 219 17.35 -15.54 -41.73
N THR A 220 17.76 -16.81 -41.82
CA THR A 220 17.34 -17.77 -42.85
C THR A 220 16.78 -19.06 -42.24
N ALA A 221 15.74 -19.61 -42.87
CA ALA A 221 15.12 -20.86 -42.45
C ALA A 221 16.03 -22.07 -42.71
N SER A 222 16.02 -23.02 -41.77
CA SER A 222 16.68 -24.31 -41.93
C SER A 222 15.84 -25.23 -42.80
N THR A 223 16.44 -25.82 -43.83
CA THR A 223 15.80 -26.84 -44.70
C THR A 223 15.52 -28.15 -43.97
N ASN A 224 16.22 -28.40 -42.86
CA ASN A 224 16.06 -29.56 -41.98
C ASN A 224 15.71 -29.10 -40.56
N GLY A 225 14.65 -29.65 -39.96
CA GLY A 225 14.24 -29.36 -38.57
C GLY A 225 12.86 -28.74 -38.45
N VAL A 226 12.66 -27.95 -37.39
CA VAL A 226 11.49 -27.09 -37.14
C VAL A 226 11.92 -25.63 -37.25
N ASN A 227 11.11 -24.78 -37.90
CA ASN A 227 11.37 -23.34 -37.99
C ASN A 227 10.36 -22.53 -37.17
N ILE A 228 10.84 -21.62 -36.34
CA ILE A 228 10.02 -20.68 -35.55
C ILE A 228 10.20 -19.28 -36.13
N TYR A 229 9.26 -18.82 -36.94
CA TYR A 229 9.34 -17.49 -37.56
C TYR A 229 8.85 -16.40 -36.61
N LEU A 230 9.67 -15.37 -36.38
CA LEU A 230 9.27 -14.15 -35.68
C LEU A 230 9.30 -12.98 -36.66
N SER A 231 8.23 -12.17 -36.72
CA SER A 231 8.15 -11.05 -37.67
C SER A 231 7.18 -9.96 -37.24
N ILE A 232 7.42 -8.73 -37.68
CA ILE A 232 6.46 -7.63 -37.55
C ILE A 232 5.41 -7.75 -38.66
N ASN A 233 4.13 -7.66 -38.31
CA ASN A 233 3.03 -7.56 -39.27
C ASN A 233 2.18 -6.32 -38.99
N ASN A 234 2.14 -5.40 -39.97
CA ASN A 234 1.41 -4.15 -39.85
C ASN A 234 -0.12 -4.28 -39.97
N THR A 235 -0.67 -5.43 -40.38
CA THR A 235 -2.13 -5.65 -40.42
C THR A 235 -2.75 -5.92 -39.05
N ILE A 236 -1.94 -6.15 -38.02
CA ILE A 236 -2.42 -6.27 -36.63
C ILE A 236 -2.75 -4.87 -36.11
N LEU A 237 -3.88 -4.72 -35.41
CA LEU A 237 -4.41 -3.41 -35.02
C LEU A 237 -3.83 -2.92 -33.68
N SER A 238 -3.96 -3.70 -32.60
CA SER A 238 -3.38 -3.36 -31.30
C SER A 238 -1.85 -3.37 -31.34
N ALA A 239 -1.21 -2.37 -30.73
CA ALA A 239 0.25 -2.22 -30.70
C ALA A 239 0.96 -3.40 -30.00
N GLU A 240 0.32 -3.99 -29.01
CA GLU A 240 0.80 -5.16 -28.26
C GLU A 240 0.14 -6.47 -28.73
N GLY A 241 -0.66 -6.42 -29.81
CA GLY A 241 -1.34 -7.58 -30.38
C GLY A 241 -0.41 -8.50 -31.17
N TYR A 242 -0.77 -9.79 -31.22
CA TYR A 242 -0.05 -10.83 -31.97
C TYR A 242 -0.97 -11.92 -32.54
N SER A 243 -0.43 -12.68 -33.48
CA SER A 243 -0.97 -13.96 -33.93
C SER A 243 0.10 -15.04 -33.90
N LEU A 244 -0.22 -16.23 -33.37
CA LEU A 244 0.66 -17.40 -33.32
C LEU A 244 -0.01 -18.57 -34.05
N THR A 245 0.66 -19.17 -35.03
CA THR A 245 0.17 -20.33 -35.78
C THR A 245 1.11 -21.51 -35.63
N VAL A 246 0.59 -22.68 -35.29
CA VAL A 246 1.32 -23.97 -35.22
C VAL A 246 0.91 -24.84 -36.42
N ASN A 247 1.86 -25.19 -37.29
CA ASN A 247 1.62 -26.00 -38.47
C ASN A 247 2.53 -27.26 -38.46
N PRO A 248 2.03 -28.41 -37.99
CA PRO A 248 2.79 -29.66 -37.96
C PRO A 248 3.23 -30.15 -39.34
N SER A 249 2.37 -30.00 -40.36
CA SER A 249 2.64 -30.46 -41.73
C SER A 249 3.80 -29.72 -42.39
N ALA A 250 3.92 -28.42 -42.13
CA ALA A 250 5.04 -27.60 -42.60
C ALA A 250 6.27 -27.65 -41.66
N LYS A 251 6.12 -28.22 -40.45
CA LYS A 251 7.08 -28.14 -39.34
C LYS A 251 7.43 -26.70 -38.96
N THR A 252 6.42 -25.84 -38.84
CA THR A 252 6.60 -24.44 -38.50
C THR A 252 5.76 -23.98 -37.31
N VAL A 253 6.31 -23.03 -36.57
CA VAL A 253 5.54 -22.08 -35.77
C VAL A 253 5.78 -20.70 -36.35
N THR A 254 4.75 -19.88 -36.46
CA THR A 254 4.85 -18.50 -36.96
C THR A 254 4.23 -17.55 -35.95
N ILE A 255 4.98 -16.53 -35.53
CA ILE A 255 4.55 -15.47 -34.63
C ILE A 255 4.68 -14.13 -35.36
N TYR A 256 3.55 -13.46 -35.53
CA TYR A 256 3.50 -12.07 -35.99
C TYR A 256 3.04 -11.16 -34.86
N GLY A 257 3.72 -10.03 -34.66
CA GLY A 257 3.29 -8.97 -33.75
C GLY A 257 3.20 -7.62 -34.45
N LYS A 258 2.40 -6.68 -33.92
CA LYS A 258 2.37 -5.30 -34.44
C LYS A 258 3.66 -4.52 -34.11
N THR A 259 4.26 -4.83 -32.97
CA THR A 259 5.54 -4.31 -32.47
C THR A 259 6.38 -5.46 -31.87
N ASN A 260 7.63 -5.18 -31.50
CA ASN A 260 8.47 -6.11 -30.74
C ASN A 260 7.79 -6.61 -29.45
N ALA A 261 6.98 -5.77 -28.77
CA ALA A 261 6.21 -6.17 -27.59
C ALA A 261 5.16 -7.24 -27.92
N GLY A 262 4.41 -7.06 -29.02
CA GLY A 262 3.49 -8.07 -29.53
C GLY A 262 4.21 -9.38 -29.89
N VAL A 263 5.38 -9.30 -30.54
CA VAL A 263 6.20 -10.49 -30.83
C VAL A 263 6.64 -11.19 -29.53
N LEU A 264 7.10 -10.44 -28.51
CA LEU A 264 7.44 -11.03 -27.21
C LEU A 264 6.24 -11.71 -26.57
N TYR A 265 5.04 -11.12 -26.61
CA TYR A 265 3.84 -11.73 -26.05
C TYR A 265 3.40 -13.00 -26.79
N GLY A 266 3.62 -13.08 -28.10
CA GLY A 266 3.51 -14.33 -28.85
C GLY A 266 4.55 -15.37 -28.43
N VAL A 267 5.81 -14.95 -28.22
CA VAL A 267 6.87 -15.82 -27.70
C VAL A 267 6.55 -16.34 -26.30
N GLN A 268 6.03 -15.50 -25.39
CA GLN A 268 5.65 -15.90 -24.03
C GLN A 268 4.45 -16.88 -24.03
N SER A 269 3.53 -16.75 -24.98
CA SER A 269 2.48 -17.77 -25.20
C SER A 269 3.07 -19.09 -25.72
N LEU A 270 4.05 -19.07 -26.64
CA LEU A 270 4.77 -20.28 -27.06
C LEU A 270 5.53 -20.93 -25.90
N LEU A 271 6.17 -20.14 -25.04
CA LEU A 271 6.84 -20.63 -23.82
C LEU A 271 5.85 -21.22 -22.80
N SER A 272 4.63 -20.68 -22.69
CA SER A 272 3.57 -21.27 -21.86
C SER A 272 3.09 -22.63 -22.43
N LEU A 273 2.94 -22.75 -23.75
CA LEU A 273 2.62 -24.04 -24.40
C LEU A 273 3.74 -25.07 -24.18
N LEU A 274 4.99 -24.72 -24.48
CA LEU A 274 6.15 -25.61 -24.37
C LEU A 274 6.51 -25.98 -22.91
N SER A 275 5.99 -25.26 -21.91
CA SER A 275 6.18 -25.58 -20.49
C SER A 275 5.53 -26.91 -20.07
N HIS A 276 4.53 -27.40 -20.82
CA HIS A 276 3.90 -28.70 -20.58
C HIS A 276 4.48 -29.83 -21.45
N GLY A 277 5.50 -29.54 -22.25
CA GLY A 277 6.18 -30.50 -23.12
C GLY A 277 6.52 -29.92 -24.50
N LEU A 278 7.54 -30.47 -25.15
CA LEU A 278 8.00 -30.04 -26.49
C LEU A 278 7.14 -30.57 -27.65
N SER A 279 5.87 -30.91 -27.38
CA SER A 279 4.91 -31.40 -28.37
C SER A 279 3.63 -30.60 -28.24
N ILE A 280 3.33 -29.77 -29.25
CA ILE A 280 2.21 -28.82 -29.21
C ILE A 280 1.25 -29.08 -30.38
N PRO A 281 -0.08 -29.01 -30.17
CA PRO A 281 -1.05 -29.31 -31.22
C PRO A 281 -1.13 -28.18 -32.26
N GLN A 282 -1.58 -28.52 -33.46
CA GLN A 282 -1.98 -27.56 -34.48
C GLN A 282 -3.01 -26.60 -33.89
N MET A 283 -2.79 -25.29 -34.04
CA MET A 283 -3.69 -24.23 -33.57
C MET A 283 -3.35 -22.89 -34.24
N GLU A 284 -4.28 -21.95 -34.17
CA GLU A 284 -4.04 -20.53 -34.44
C GLU A 284 -4.55 -19.70 -33.25
N ILE A 285 -3.68 -18.91 -32.64
CA ILE A 285 -4.00 -17.95 -31.57
C ILE A 285 -4.04 -16.55 -32.18
N ARG A 286 -5.06 -15.76 -31.83
CA ARG A 286 -5.13 -14.31 -32.10
C ARG A 286 -5.41 -13.60 -30.78
N ASP A 287 -4.56 -12.65 -30.40
CA ASP A 287 -4.51 -12.18 -29.02
C ASP A 287 -4.00 -10.73 -28.92
N GLU A 288 -4.54 -9.99 -27.97
CA GLU A 288 -4.22 -8.59 -27.68
C GLU A 288 -4.72 -8.24 -26.27
N PRO A 289 -4.07 -7.31 -25.55
CA PRO A 289 -4.50 -6.94 -24.21
C PRO A 289 -5.80 -6.12 -24.24
N ARG A 290 -6.67 -6.32 -23.24
CA ARG A 290 -7.84 -5.44 -23.01
C ARG A 290 -7.48 -4.03 -22.51
N PHE A 291 -6.30 -3.87 -21.88
CA PHE A 291 -5.84 -2.63 -21.24
C PHE A 291 -4.39 -2.34 -21.60
N GLU A 292 -4.07 -1.07 -21.86
CA GLU A 292 -2.70 -0.59 -22.12
C GLU A 292 -1.84 -0.54 -20.85
N PHE A 293 -2.46 -0.33 -19.69
CA PHE A 293 -1.80 -0.30 -18.38
C PHE A 293 -2.04 -1.60 -17.61
N ARG A 294 -1.02 -2.46 -17.54
CA ARG A 294 -1.07 -3.76 -16.84
C ARG A 294 0.07 -3.79 -15.82
N GLY A 295 -0.21 -3.25 -14.63
CA GLY A 295 0.81 -2.82 -13.68
C GLY A 295 1.09 -3.77 -12.52
N MET A 296 2.33 -3.71 -12.02
CA MET A 296 2.70 -4.10 -10.67
C MET A 296 3.41 -2.93 -9.98
N PHE A 297 2.94 -2.56 -8.79
CA PHE A 297 3.56 -1.57 -7.90
C PHE A 297 4.38 -2.25 -6.83
N ILE A 298 5.57 -1.73 -6.58
CA ILE A 298 6.48 -2.20 -5.54
C ILE A 298 6.98 -1.01 -4.72
N ASP A 299 6.59 -1.00 -3.45
CA ASP A 299 7.24 -0.22 -2.40
C ASP A 299 8.62 -0.82 -2.10
N VAL A 300 9.64 0.03 -2.24
CA VAL A 300 11.01 -0.26 -1.78
C VAL A 300 11.47 0.73 -0.71
N ALA A 301 10.63 1.72 -0.39
CA ALA A 301 10.89 2.80 0.54
C ALA A 301 10.77 2.35 2.00
N ARG A 302 9.66 1.68 2.36
CA ARG A 302 9.46 1.19 3.75
C ARG A 302 10.48 0.10 4.08
N ASN A 303 10.66 -0.91 3.22
CA ASN A 303 11.78 -1.85 3.29
C ASN A 303 12.37 -2.12 1.88
N PHE A 304 13.70 -2.01 1.77
CA PHE A 304 14.43 -2.06 0.52
C PHE A 304 14.46 -3.46 -0.10
N ILE A 305 14.15 -3.52 -1.39
CA ILE A 305 14.15 -4.71 -2.22
C ILE A 305 15.36 -4.66 -3.17
N SER A 306 16.15 -5.73 -3.28
CA SER A 306 17.35 -5.72 -4.11
C SER A 306 17.02 -5.76 -5.62
N LYS A 307 17.94 -5.24 -6.44
CA LYS A 307 17.85 -5.26 -7.91
C LYS A 307 17.49 -6.65 -8.45
N THR A 308 18.12 -7.71 -7.96
CA THR A 308 17.90 -9.10 -8.43
C THR A 308 16.50 -9.64 -8.11
N VAL A 309 15.85 -9.14 -7.06
CA VAL A 309 14.45 -9.46 -6.76
C VAL A 309 13.50 -8.75 -7.73
N LEU A 310 13.79 -7.51 -8.10
CA LEU A 310 13.07 -6.79 -9.16
C LEU A 310 13.30 -7.43 -10.54
N GLU A 311 14.50 -7.94 -10.83
CA GLU A 311 14.81 -8.68 -12.06
C GLU A 311 13.94 -9.94 -12.21
N LYS A 312 13.88 -10.79 -11.18
CA LYS A 312 12.98 -11.98 -11.15
C LYS A 312 11.48 -11.61 -11.19
N LEU A 313 11.08 -10.48 -10.60
CA LEU A 313 9.73 -9.96 -10.76
C LEU A 313 9.45 -9.58 -12.22
N MET A 314 10.38 -8.87 -12.88
CA MET A 314 10.24 -8.48 -14.28
C MET A 314 10.20 -9.68 -15.23
N ASP A 315 10.95 -10.75 -14.96
CA ASP A 315 10.79 -12.04 -15.68
C ASP A 315 9.37 -12.59 -15.53
N SER A 316 8.83 -12.56 -14.33
CA SER A 316 7.46 -13.02 -14.06
C SER A 316 6.40 -12.12 -14.73
N MET A 317 6.60 -10.81 -14.71
CA MET A 317 5.75 -9.84 -15.40
C MET A 317 5.75 -10.10 -16.91
N ALA A 318 6.92 -10.32 -17.51
CA ALA A 318 7.05 -10.66 -18.93
C ALA A 318 6.35 -11.99 -19.27
N MET A 319 6.58 -13.04 -18.47
CA MET A 319 5.93 -14.36 -18.65
C MET A 319 4.40 -14.28 -18.64
N TYR A 320 3.82 -13.34 -17.90
CA TYR A 320 2.37 -13.13 -17.80
C TYR A 320 1.88 -11.83 -18.44
N LYS A 321 2.69 -11.21 -19.32
CA LYS A 321 2.33 -10.04 -20.15
C LYS A 321 1.94 -8.75 -19.39
N LEU A 322 2.36 -8.59 -18.14
CA LEU A 322 2.32 -7.29 -17.42
C LEU A 322 3.39 -6.35 -18.00
N ASN A 323 3.08 -5.05 -18.12
CA ASN A 323 3.91 -4.10 -18.87
C ASN A 323 4.26 -2.80 -18.12
N LYS A 324 3.75 -2.54 -16.91
CA LYS A 324 4.17 -1.39 -16.08
C LYS A 324 4.76 -1.84 -14.75
N LEU A 325 5.99 -1.42 -14.43
CA LEU A 325 6.61 -1.61 -13.11
C LEU A 325 6.65 -0.24 -12.41
N HIS A 326 5.72 -0.03 -11.49
CA HIS A 326 5.65 1.20 -10.71
C HIS A 326 6.55 1.02 -9.47
N LEU A 327 7.62 1.81 -9.38
CA LEU A 327 8.60 1.75 -8.29
C LEU A 327 8.43 2.94 -7.36
N HIS A 328 8.03 2.67 -6.13
CA HIS A 328 7.89 3.65 -5.06
C HIS A 328 9.22 3.78 -4.32
N LEU A 329 9.98 4.81 -4.72
CA LEU A 329 11.42 4.98 -4.43
C LEU A 329 11.70 5.89 -3.23
N ALA A 330 10.70 6.61 -2.71
CA ALA A 330 10.85 7.48 -1.55
C ALA A 330 9.55 7.58 -0.76
N ASP A 331 9.66 7.42 0.56
CA ASP A 331 8.58 7.61 1.54
C ASP A 331 9.15 8.18 2.86
N ASP A 332 8.40 8.11 3.97
CA ASP A 332 8.83 8.56 5.28
C ASP A 332 10.01 7.76 5.87
N GLU A 333 10.01 6.42 5.71
CA GLU A 333 11.04 5.56 6.31
C GLU A 333 12.24 5.26 5.40
N GLY A 334 12.29 5.80 4.18
CA GLY A 334 13.43 5.57 3.30
C GLY A 334 13.40 6.27 1.95
N TRP A 335 14.57 6.74 1.52
CA TRP A 335 14.85 7.23 0.17
C TRP A 335 15.81 6.26 -0.56
N ARG A 336 15.47 5.82 -1.77
CA ARG A 336 16.03 4.60 -2.38
C ARG A 336 16.70 4.78 -3.75
N ILE A 337 16.91 6.01 -4.21
CA ILE A 337 17.58 6.31 -5.49
C ILE A 337 18.70 7.35 -5.32
N GLU A 338 19.88 7.09 -5.86
CA GLU A 338 20.97 8.09 -5.88
C GLU A 338 20.65 9.27 -6.82
N ILE A 339 20.68 10.50 -6.31
CA ILE A 339 20.46 11.74 -7.07
C ILE A 339 21.73 12.59 -7.09
N ASN A 340 22.27 12.86 -8.27
CA ASN A 340 23.53 13.59 -8.44
C ASN A 340 23.44 15.01 -7.85
N GLY A 341 24.37 15.37 -6.96
CA GLY A 341 24.40 16.67 -6.27
C GLY A 341 23.54 16.78 -5.00
N LEU A 342 22.69 15.78 -4.72
CA LEU A 342 21.90 15.64 -3.49
C LEU A 342 22.30 14.37 -2.71
N PRO A 343 23.60 14.16 -2.40
CA PRO A 343 24.07 12.90 -1.82
C PRO A 343 23.50 12.64 -0.42
N GLU A 344 23.02 13.67 0.28
CA GLU A 344 22.39 13.52 1.60
C GLU A 344 21.16 12.59 1.56
N LEU A 345 20.46 12.50 0.43
CA LEU A 345 19.30 11.61 0.23
C LEU A 345 19.65 10.13 0.42
N THR A 346 20.82 9.69 -0.06
CA THR A 346 21.29 8.30 0.13
C THR A 346 22.32 8.16 1.24
N GLN A 347 23.03 9.23 1.63
CA GLN A 347 23.91 9.21 2.80
C GLN A 347 23.15 9.16 4.12
N VAL A 348 21.96 9.78 4.21
CA VAL A 348 21.09 9.80 5.40
C VAL A 348 19.77 9.08 5.14
N GLY A 349 19.01 9.54 4.13
CA GLY A 349 17.63 9.08 3.88
C GLY A 349 17.49 7.60 3.49
N SER A 350 18.55 6.95 2.99
CA SER A 350 18.51 5.52 2.67
C SER A 350 18.74 4.57 3.84
N LYS A 351 18.94 5.09 5.07
CA LYS A 351 19.40 4.30 6.23
C LYS A 351 18.50 4.52 7.42
N ARG A 352 18.25 3.46 8.18
CA ARG A 352 17.63 3.54 9.51
C ARG A 352 18.60 3.03 10.58
N CYS A 353 18.84 3.82 11.61
CA CYS A 353 19.75 3.44 12.71
C CYS A 353 19.44 4.19 14.01
N HIS A 354 19.91 3.68 15.14
CA HIS A 354 19.76 4.36 16.42
C HIS A 354 20.80 5.48 16.56
N SER A 355 20.36 6.73 16.42
CA SER A 355 21.17 7.93 16.62
C SER A 355 20.43 8.94 17.51
N ASN A 356 21.19 9.80 18.20
CA ASN A 356 20.65 10.92 18.97
C ASN A 356 20.24 12.11 18.08
N THR A 357 20.73 12.15 16.82
CA THR A 357 20.32 13.12 15.79
C THR A 357 20.19 12.42 14.44
N GLU A 358 19.23 12.83 13.62
CA GLU A 358 19.01 12.26 12.28
C GLU A 358 19.94 12.91 11.21
N ASP A 359 21.23 13.05 11.54
CA ASP A 359 22.26 13.61 10.64
C ASP A 359 22.97 12.54 9.78
N VAL A 360 22.82 11.27 10.14
CA VAL A 360 23.57 10.13 9.56
C VAL A 360 22.69 8.96 9.11
N CYS A 361 21.47 8.91 9.62
CA CYS A 361 20.41 7.95 9.31
C CYS A 361 19.07 8.52 9.79
N LEU A 362 17.96 7.99 9.27
CA LEU A 362 16.65 8.16 9.89
C LEU A 362 16.54 7.31 11.16
N ILE A 363 15.62 7.66 12.07
CA ILE A 363 15.29 6.80 13.22
C ILE A 363 14.85 5.39 12.80
N PRO A 364 15.00 4.36 13.68
CA PRO A 364 14.50 3.01 13.40
C PRO A 364 12.99 2.97 13.22
N GLN A 365 12.53 2.20 12.23
CA GLN A 365 11.11 1.98 11.93
C GLN A 365 10.89 0.55 11.41
N LEU A 366 9.66 0.05 11.52
CA LEU A 366 9.20 -1.22 10.93
C LEU A 366 9.97 -2.46 11.40
N GLY A 367 10.60 -2.42 12.57
CA GLY A 367 11.45 -3.51 13.05
C GLY A 367 12.86 -3.54 12.46
N SER A 368 13.38 -2.41 11.96
CA SER A 368 14.74 -2.32 11.39
C SER A 368 15.88 -2.55 12.40
N GLY A 369 15.59 -2.53 13.71
CA GLY A 369 16.61 -2.58 14.75
C GLY A 369 17.43 -1.27 14.86
N PRO A 370 18.48 -1.25 15.70
CA PRO A 370 19.30 -0.07 15.98
C PRO A 370 20.42 0.18 14.96
N ASP A 371 20.62 -0.72 13.99
CA ASP A 371 21.74 -0.70 13.05
C ASP A 371 21.24 -0.79 11.59
N THR A 372 22.15 -0.51 10.65
CA THR A 372 21.83 -0.44 9.21
C THR A 372 21.95 -1.79 8.49
N THR A 373 21.95 -2.93 9.18
CA THR A 373 22.13 -4.26 8.54
C THR A 373 20.83 -4.88 8.02
N THR A 374 19.67 -4.36 8.41
CA THR A 374 18.36 -4.83 7.95
C THR A 374 17.92 -4.18 6.65
N SER A 375 16.90 -4.75 6.02
CA SER A 375 16.19 -4.21 4.85
C SER A 375 15.56 -2.83 5.06
N GLY A 376 15.57 -2.28 6.28
CA GLY A 376 15.29 -0.84 6.48
C GLY A 376 16.34 0.09 5.85
N SER A 377 17.52 -0.42 5.50
CA SER A 377 18.60 0.33 4.85
C SER A 377 18.93 -0.18 3.44
N GLY A 378 19.30 0.72 2.53
CA GLY A 378 19.67 0.42 1.15
C GLY A 378 19.08 1.40 0.13
N PHE A 379 19.69 1.47 -1.05
CA PHE A 379 19.28 2.28 -2.20
C PHE A 379 19.87 1.71 -3.50
N TYR A 380 19.36 2.11 -4.65
CA TYR A 380 20.00 1.88 -5.95
C TYR A 380 20.94 3.04 -6.30
N SER A 381 22.18 2.74 -6.64
CA SER A 381 23.05 3.69 -7.34
C SER A 381 22.48 4.07 -8.71
N ILE A 382 22.98 5.18 -9.28
CA ILE A 382 22.60 5.64 -10.63
C ILE A 382 22.82 4.53 -11.67
N GLN A 383 23.86 3.70 -11.51
CA GLN A 383 24.12 2.59 -12.42
C GLN A 383 23.16 1.41 -12.22
N GLU A 384 22.89 1.00 -10.97
CA GLU A 384 21.94 -0.09 -10.71
C GLU A 384 20.53 0.27 -11.18
N TYR A 385 20.13 1.53 -11.06
CA TYR A 385 18.85 2.00 -11.60
C TYR A 385 18.83 1.94 -13.13
N LYS A 386 19.89 2.43 -13.82
CA LYS A 386 20.03 2.29 -15.28
C LYS A 386 20.04 0.83 -15.74
N ASP A 387 20.59 -0.09 -14.95
CA ASP A 387 20.53 -1.52 -15.21
C ASP A 387 19.10 -2.05 -15.08
N ILE A 388 18.35 -1.67 -14.03
CA ILE A 388 16.93 -2.03 -13.85
C ILE A 388 16.11 -1.56 -15.05
N LEU A 389 16.29 -0.31 -15.49
CA LEU A 389 15.63 0.23 -16.69
C LEU A 389 15.99 -0.57 -17.95
N SER A 390 17.28 -0.92 -18.12
CA SER A 390 17.76 -1.73 -19.24
C SER A 390 17.20 -3.16 -19.21
N TYR A 391 16.98 -3.72 -18.03
CA TYR A 391 16.41 -5.06 -17.83
C TYR A 391 14.90 -5.09 -18.11
N ALA A 392 14.19 -4.02 -17.70
CA ALA A 392 12.78 -3.78 -17.98
C ALA A 392 12.52 -3.60 -19.49
N LYS A 393 13.36 -2.80 -20.16
CA LYS A 393 13.30 -2.54 -21.60
C LYS A 393 13.32 -3.82 -22.44
N LYS A 394 14.21 -4.77 -22.13
CA LYS A 394 14.28 -6.09 -22.80
C LYS A 394 12.99 -6.91 -22.68
N ARG A 395 12.13 -6.59 -21.72
CA ARG A 395 10.86 -7.28 -21.41
C ARG A 395 9.64 -6.51 -21.86
N HIS A 396 9.83 -5.37 -22.54
CA HIS A 396 8.78 -4.39 -22.87
C HIS A 396 7.99 -3.92 -21.64
N ILE A 397 8.70 -3.76 -20.51
CA ILE A 397 8.15 -3.22 -19.26
C ILE A 397 8.57 -1.76 -19.13
N GLU A 398 7.60 -0.86 -18.97
CA GLU A 398 7.84 0.53 -18.61
C GLU A 398 7.99 0.65 -17.09
N VAL A 399 9.17 1.08 -16.64
CA VAL A 399 9.36 1.52 -15.24
C VAL A 399 8.78 2.93 -15.06
N ILE A 400 7.93 3.09 -14.04
CA ILE A 400 7.35 4.36 -13.62
C ILE A 400 7.92 4.67 -12.22
N PRO A 401 8.80 5.69 -12.07
CA PRO A 401 9.26 6.12 -10.76
C PRO A 401 8.20 6.93 -10.04
N GLU A 402 8.07 6.66 -8.74
CA GLU A 402 7.37 7.48 -7.77
C GLU A 402 8.32 8.03 -6.72
N ILE A 403 8.16 9.31 -6.42
CA ILE A 403 8.80 10.02 -5.30
C ILE A 403 7.67 10.77 -4.60
N ASP A 404 7.25 10.29 -3.43
CA ASP A 404 6.01 10.78 -2.83
C ASP A 404 6.15 12.19 -2.23
N THR A 405 5.17 13.04 -2.58
CA THR A 405 5.02 14.42 -2.12
C THR A 405 3.55 14.86 -2.30
N PRO A 406 3.00 15.76 -1.47
CA PRO A 406 3.67 16.51 -0.42
C PRO A 406 3.53 15.88 0.97
N GLY A 407 2.78 14.79 1.12
CA GLY A 407 2.90 13.86 2.25
C GLY A 407 4.10 12.93 2.03
N HIS A 408 4.23 11.90 2.87
CA HIS A 408 5.14 10.76 2.66
C HIS A 408 6.60 11.13 2.33
N ALA A 409 7.09 12.27 2.80
CA ALA A 409 8.34 12.86 2.35
C ALA A 409 9.40 12.92 3.46
N ARG A 410 9.20 12.29 4.62
CA ARG A 410 10.10 12.44 5.78
C ARG A 410 11.55 12.07 5.47
N ALA A 411 11.82 11.04 4.66
CA ALA A 411 13.20 10.71 4.29
C ALA A 411 13.89 11.83 3.50
N ALA A 412 13.16 12.50 2.61
CA ALA A 412 13.66 13.66 1.87
C ALA A 412 13.84 14.89 2.79
N ILE A 413 12.85 15.16 3.65
CA ILE A 413 12.88 16.28 4.62
C ILE A 413 14.10 16.17 5.53
N ILE A 414 14.30 15.02 6.18
CA ILE A 414 15.40 14.80 7.13
C ILE A 414 16.76 14.85 6.42
N ALA A 415 16.88 14.29 5.22
CA ALA A 415 18.10 14.40 4.41
C ALA A 415 18.41 15.85 4.00
N MET A 416 17.41 16.65 3.61
CA MET A 416 17.61 18.05 3.25
C MET A 416 17.84 18.95 4.47
N GLU A 417 17.30 18.63 5.64
CA GLU A 417 17.66 19.31 6.90
C GLU A 417 19.09 18.94 7.37
N ALA A 418 19.55 17.70 7.14
CA ALA A 418 20.95 17.33 7.34
C ALA A 418 21.88 18.09 6.37
N ARG A 419 21.47 18.26 5.10
CA ARG A 419 22.15 19.14 4.14
C ARG A 419 22.19 20.59 4.62
N TYR A 420 21.07 21.14 5.09
CA TYR A 420 21.01 22.49 5.63
C TYR A 420 22.00 22.68 6.79
N ARG A 421 21.99 21.80 7.80
CA ARG A 421 22.91 21.88 8.95
C ARG A 421 24.39 21.75 8.56
N LYS A 422 24.70 20.97 7.52
CA LYS A 422 26.05 20.80 6.95
C LYS A 422 26.57 22.07 6.26
N PHE A 423 25.71 22.86 5.61
CA PHE A 423 26.10 24.03 4.82
C PHE A 423 25.79 25.38 5.46
N SER A 424 24.88 25.51 6.42
CA SER A 424 24.43 26.80 6.97
C SER A 424 25.57 27.70 7.47
N ASN A 425 26.58 27.13 8.13
CA ASN A 425 27.75 27.83 8.65
C ASN A 425 28.83 28.17 7.60
N THR A 426 28.69 27.74 6.34
CA THR A 426 29.75 27.89 5.30
C THR A 426 29.23 28.44 3.97
N ASN A 427 28.01 28.07 3.57
CA ASN A 427 27.33 28.55 2.37
C ASN A 427 25.80 28.43 2.58
N ASN A 428 25.19 29.48 3.15
CA ASN A 428 23.75 29.51 3.41
C ASN A 428 22.89 29.40 2.13
N MET A 429 23.42 29.79 0.96
CA MET A 429 22.71 29.65 -0.30
C MET A 429 22.53 28.17 -0.68
N GLU A 430 23.58 27.35 -0.59
CA GLU A 430 23.49 25.89 -0.84
C GLU A 430 22.80 25.11 0.30
N ALA A 431 22.70 25.71 1.49
CA ALA A 431 21.92 25.18 2.62
C ALA A 431 20.41 25.29 2.39
N GLU A 432 19.93 26.47 1.96
CA GLU A 432 18.49 26.76 1.78
C GLU A 432 17.94 26.27 0.41
N LYS A 433 18.78 26.17 -0.62
CA LYS A 433 18.42 25.85 -2.02
C LYS A 433 17.43 24.69 -2.23
N TYR A 434 17.52 23.66 -1.38
CA TYR A 434 16.72 22.44 -1.46
C TYR A 434 15.97 22.14 -0.15
N ARG A 435 15.81 23.15 0.72
CA ARG A 435 15.17 23.00 2.02
C ARG A 435 13.67 22.76 1.87
N LEU A 436 13.13 21.76 2.57
CA LEU A 436 11.77 21.24 2.36
C LEU A 436 10.77 21.63 3.45
N ILE A 437 11.18 22.38 4.46
CA ILE A 437 10.33 22.82 5.58
C ILE A 437 10.38 24.32 5.80
N ASP A 438 9.34 24.83 6.42
CA ASP A 438 9.32 26.13 7.09
C ASP A 438 9.72 25.88 8.56
N PRO A 439 10.84 26.44 9.06
CA PRO A 439 11.29 26.20 10.43
C PRO A 439 10.37 26.85 11.47
N ASP A 440 9.57 27.85 11.08
CA ASP A 440 8.64 28.58 11.94
C ASP A 440 7.20 27.99 11.89
N ASN A 441 7.04 26.79 11.31
CA ASN A 441 5.76 26.11 11.14
C ASN A 441 5.26 25.44 12.44
N GLU A 442 4.34 26.09 13.16
CA GLU A 442 3.75 25.53 14.39
C GLU A 442 2.61 24.51 14.15
N SER A 443 2.46 23.98 12.92
CA SER A 443 1.37 23.06 12.57
C SER A 443 1.49 21.72 13.29
N LYS A 444 0.53 21.41 14.16
CA LYS A 444 0.50 20.14 14.91
C LYS A 444 -0.38 19.12 14.18
N PHE A 445 0.24 18.02 13.75
CA PHE A 445 -0.43 16.92 13.06
C PHE A 445 0.20 15.56 13.40
N LEU A 446 -0.45 14.49 12.96
CA LEU A 446 0.12 13.16 12.79
C LEU A 446 -0.28 12.67 11.39
N SER A 447 0.63 12.05 10.66
CA SER A 447 0.29 11.23 9.48
C SER A 447 -0.47 9.96 9.89
N VAL A 448 -0.97 9.20 8.92
CA VAL A 448 -1.66 7.92 9.17
C VAL A 448 -0.71 6.88 9.79
N GLN A 449 0.58 6.99 9.47
CA GLN A 449 1.74 6.22 9.96
C GLN A 449 2.32 6.82 11.26
N TYR A 450 1.71 7.91 11.76
CA TYR A 450 2.03 8.61 13.00
C TYR A 450 3.35 9.40 13.02
N PHE A 451 3.81 9.88 11.87
CA PHE A 451 4.88 10.87 11.80
C PHE A 451 4.35 12.29 12.07
N LYS A 452 5.17 13.13 12.72
CA LYS A 452 4.82 14.50 13.19
C LYS A 452 5.28 15.61 12.23
N ASP A 453 6.02 15.22 11.21
CA ASP A 453 7.02 16.02 10.47
C ASP A 453 7.21 15.49 9.03
N ASN A 454 6.15 14.87 8.48
CA ASN A 454 6.23 14.00 7.30
C ASN A 454 5.94 14.68 5.95
N ALA A 455 5.56 15.95 5.97
CA ALA A 455 5.01 16.65 4.81
C ALA A 455 5.87 17.85 4.39
N VAL A 456 6.34 17.87 3.13
CA VAL A 456 7.11 19.01 2.59
C VAL A 456 6.24 20.25 2.58
N ASN A 457 6.83 21.43 2.75
CA ASN A 457 6.08 22.66 2.69
C ASN A 457 5.76 23.04 1.22
N PRO A 458 4.48 23.14 0.80
CA PRO A 458 4.10 23.48 -0.56
C PRO A 458 4.25 24.99 -0.87
N CYS A 459 4.59 25.81 0.13
CA CYS A 459 4.60 27.27 0.06
C CYS A 459 6.00 27.88 -0.08
N ILE A 460 7.04 27.06 -0.21
CA ILE A 460 8.43 27.50 -0.41
C ILE A 460 8.96 27.05 -1.78
N GLU A 461 9.67 27.95 -2.46
CA GLU A 461 10.19 27.70 -3.82
C GLU A 461 11.26 26.60 -3.86
N SER A 462 12.02 26.42 -2.77
CA SER A 462 13.02 25.36 -2.61
C SER A 462 12.43 23.94 -2.72
N THR A 463 11.16 23.73 -2.35
CA THR A 463 10.43 22.47 -2.58
C THR A 463 10.29 22.19 -4.08
N TYR A 464 9.99 23.20 -4.89
CA TYR A 464 9.85 23.03 -6.34
C TYR A 464 11.20 22.89 -7.04
N VAL A 465 12.23 23.61 -6.58
CA VAL A 465 13.62 23.44 -7.05
C VAL A 465 14.15 22.03 -6.73
N PHE A 466 13.77 21.44 -5.59
CA PHE A 466 14.06 20.03 -5.26
C PHE A 466 13.33 19.06 -6.19
N ILE A 467 12.02 19.23 -6.39
CA ILE A 467 11.23 18.34 -7.26
C ILE A 467 11.71 18.41 -8.71
N GLU A 468 11.95 19.60 -9.25
CA GLU A 468 12.51 19.79 -10.60
C GLU A 468 13.88 19.12 -10.74
N LYS A 469 14.75 19.26 -9.73
CA LYS A 469 16.04 18.57 -9.68
C LYS A 469 15.87 17.05 -9.74
N VAL A 470 14.99 16.47 -8.92
CA VAL A 470 14.74 15.01 -8.90
C VAL A 470 14.14 14.51 -10.22
N VAL A 471 13.11 15.20 -10.75
CA VAL A 471 12.48 14.89 -12.05
C VAL A 471 13.50 14.96 -13.20
N SER A 472 14.38 15.96 -13.20
CA SER A 472 15.42 16.14 -14.21
C SER A 472 16.45 14.99 -14.22
N GLU A 473 16.88 14.55 -13.03
CA GLU A 473 17.86 13.47 -12.87
C GLU A 473 17.25 12.11 -13.22
N LEU A 474 16.02 11.82 -12.78
CA LEU A 474 15.29 10.60 -13.17
C LEU A 474 15.09 10.54 -14.69
N LYS A 475 14.64 11.64 -15.33
CA LYS A 475 14.54 11.71 -16.79
C LYS A 475 15.90 11.52 -17.48
N GLY A 476 16.98 12.05 -16.90
CA GLY A 476 18.35 11.83 -17.35
C GLY A 476 18.72 10.34 -17.35
N MET A 477 18.54 9.66 -16.21
CA MET A 477 18.84 8.22 -16.08
C MET A 477 18.04 7.35 -17.07
N HIS A 478 16.77 7.68 -17.27
CA HIS A 478 15.91 7.04 -18.28
C HIS A 478 16.40 7.27 -19.71
N THR A 479 16.87 8.49 -20.01
CA THR A 479 17.42 8.83 -21.34
C THR A 479 18.73 8.07 -21.59
N ASP A 480 19.62 8.03 -20.60
CA ASP A 480 20.91 7.32 -20.66
C ASP A 480 20.76 5.80 -20.81
N ALA A 481 19.77 5.20 -20.14
CA ALA A 481 19.43 3.78 -20.32
C ALA A 481 18.72 3.49 -21.68
N GLY A 482 18.42 4.53 -22.46
CA GLY A 482 17.62 4.45 -23.68
C GLY A 482 16.21 3.92 -23.43
N HIS A 483 15.65 4.14 -22.24
CA HIS A 483 14.34 3.70 -21.79
C HIS A 483 13.51 4.93 -21.36
N PRO A 484 12.93 5.69 -22.32
CA PRO A 484 12.37 7.01 -22.04
C PRO A 484 11.29 7.02 -20.95
N LEU A 485 11.37 8.02 -20.08
CA LEU A 485 10.36 8.29 -19.05
C LEU A 485 9.16 9.00 -19.69
N ASN A 486 7.96 8.43 -19.59
CA ASN A 486 6.73 9.06 -20.11
C ASN A 486 5.76 9.50 -19.00
N ILE A 487 5.86 8.91 -17.80
CA ILE A 487 5.00 9.14 -16.64
C ILE A 487 5.89 9.33 -15.41
N TYR A 488 5.72 10.43 -14.68
CA TYR A 488 6.26 10.62 -13.33
C TYR A 488 5.10 10.54 -12.32
N HIS A 489 5.20 9.67 -11.33
CA HIS A 489 4.24 9.63 -10.23
C HIS A 489 4.76 10.52 -9.09
N PHE A 490 3.95 11.47 -8.62
CA PHE A 490 4.31 12.33 -7.49
C PHE A 490 3.72 11.84 -6.15
N GLY A 491 2.91 10.78 -6.20
CA GLY A 491 2.21 10.23 -5.04
C GLY A 491 1.07 11.12 -4.58
N GLY A 492 1.20 11.67 -3.38
CA GLY A 492 0.38 12.76 -2.85
C GLY A 492 -0.85 12.34 -2.07
N ASP A 493 -0.90 11.10 -1.58
CA ASP A 493 -1.94 10.61 -0.67
C ASP A 493 -1.77 11.14 0.78
N GLU A 494 -2.74 10.77 1.63
CA GLU A 494 -2.75 10.76 3.11
C GLU A 494 -2.29 12.02 3.90
N VAL A 495 -1.99 13.14 3.23
CA VAL A 495 -1.59 14.44 3.83
C VAL A 495 -2.47 14.78 5.03
N ALA A 496 -1.87 14.91 6.22
CA ALA A 496 -2.61 15.10 7.46
C ALA A 496 -3.50 16.35 7.45
N LYS A 497 -4.69 16.28 8.09
CA LYS A 497 -5.71 17.35 8.04
C LYS A 497 -5.19 18.75 8.44
N THR A 498 -4.26 18.82 9.39
CA THR A 498 -3.73 20.07 9.94
C THR A 498 -2.32 20.43 9.44
N ALA A 499 -1.84 19.79 8.36
CA ALA A 499 -0.57 20.14 7.74
C ALA A 499 -0.55 21.60 7.25
N TRP A 500 0.55 22.31 7.54
CA TRP A 500 0.86 23.69 7.13
C TRP A 500 -0.12 24.81 7.51
N VAL A 501 -1.18 24.52 8.28
CA VAL A 501 -2.20 25.51 8.71
C VAL A 501 -1.62 26.67 9.54
N ASN A 502 -0.48 26.45 10.21
CA ASN A 502 0.28 27.46 10.95
C ASN A 502 1.69 27.66 10.34
N SER A 503 1.83 27.63 9.01
CA SER A 503 3.10 27.91 8.33
C SER A 503 3.20 29.37 7.89
N THR A 504 4.19 30.08 8.43
CA THR A 504 4.48 31.49 8.10
C THR A 504 4.71 31.70 6.60
N LYS A 505 5.26 30.68 5.91
CA LYS A 505 5.50 30.71 4.46
C LYS A 505 4.21 30.57 3.64
N CYS A 506 3.22 29.85 4.15
CA CYS A 506 1.92 29.75 3.50
C CYS A 506 1.10 31.04 3.66
N ASP A 507 1.16 31.68 4.83
CA ASP A 507 0.56 33.00 5.04
C ASP A 507 1.13 34.06 4.07
N GLN A 508 2.45 34.01 3.83
CA GLN A 508 3.16 34.94 2.93
C GLN A 508 2.75 34.83 1.45
N LEU A 509 2.09 33.75 1.01
CA LEU A 509 1.65 33.62 -0.39
C LEU A 509 0.45 34.49 -0.76
N ASN A 510 -0.26 35.09 0.21
CA ASN A 510 -1.44 35.94 -0.03
C ASN A 510 -2.56 35.30 -0.88
N LEU A 511 -2.65 33.95 -0.90
CA LEU A 511 -3.63 33.20 -1.71
C LEU A 511 -5.06 33.19 -1.13
N ASN A 512 -5.30 33.91 -0.02
CA ASN A 512 -6.60 34.07 0.64
C ASN A 512 -7.32 32.73 0.96
N PHE A 513 -6.56 31.72 1.40
CA PHE A 513 -7.09 30.44 1.88
C PHE A 513 -8.11 30.65 3.00
N SER A 514 -9.20 29.88 2.99
CA SER A 514 -10.28 30.09 3.96
C SER A 514 -11.11 28.83 4.27
N GLY A 515 -11.77 28.85 5.44
CA GLY A 515 -12.57 27.74 5.93
C GLY A 515 -11.92 27.04 7.12
N ASP A 516 -12.06 25.71 7.20
CA ASP A 516 -11.41 24.90 8.23
C ASP A 516 -10.06 24.34 7.74
N ALA A 517 -9.32 23.66 8.62
CA ALA A 517 -8.04 23.06 8.30
C ALA A 517 -8.07 22.12 7.07
N ALA A 518 -9.17 21.38 6.83
CA ALA A 518 -9.27 20.53 5.65
C ALA A 518 -9.48 21.33 4.36
N SER A 519 -10.21 22.45 4.43
CA SER A 519 -10.34 23.41 3.33
C SER A 519 -8.97 23.97 2.93
N ILE A 520 -8.24 24.55 3.90
CA ILE A 520 -6.91 25.14 3.69
C ILE A 520 -5.93 24.10 3.14
N ARG A 521 -5.88 22.89 3.72
CA ARG A 521 -5.05 21.77 3.22
C ARG A 521 -5.40 21.41 1.78
N ASN A 522 -6.69 21.36 1.41
CA ASN A 522 -7.10 21.02 0.04
C ASN A 522 -6.73 22.12 -0.96
N GLU A 523 -6.85 23.39 -0.58
CA GLU A 523 -6.40 24.53 -1.40
C GLU A 523 -4.87 24.51 -1.59
N LEU A 524 -4.12 24.10 -0.56
CA LEU A 524 -2.67 23.86 -0.63
C LEU A 524 -2.29 22.64 -1.49
N LYS A 525 -3.03 21.51 -1.42
CA LYS A 525 -2.85 20.37 -2.33
C LYS A 525 -3.13 20.76 -3.79
N ASN A 526 -4.14 21.59 -4.05
CA ASN A 526 -4.42 22.14 -5.38
C ASN A 526 -3.24 22.99 -5.90
N TYR A 527 -2.74 23.92 -5.09
CA TYR A 527 -1.56 24.72 -5.42
C TYR A 527 -0.34 23.84 -5.74
N PHE A 528 -0.03 22.89 -4.85
CA PHE A 528 1.10 21.98 -5.00
C PHE A 528 1.01 21.11 -6.26
N THR A 529 -0.10 20.39 -6.45
CA THR A 529 -0.29 19.52 -7.63
C THR A 529 -0.24 20.29 -8.94
N LYS A 530 -0.75 21.53 -8.98
CA LYS A 530 -0.61 22.40 -10.16
C LYS A 530 0.84 22.81 -10.44
N ARG A 531 1.65 23.08 -9.40
CA ARG A 531 3.09 23.39 -9.55
C ARG A 531 3.88 22.17 -10.05
N VAL A 532 3.62 20.98 -9.49
CA VAL A 532 4.27 19.72 -9.94
C VAL A 532 3.83 19.30 -11.35
N ALA A 533 2.56 19.53 -11.71
CA ALA A 533 2.08 19.35 -13.08
C ALA A 533 2.84 20.23 -14.09
N ASN A 534 3.15 21.48 -13.71
CA ASN A 534 3.93 22.38 -14.55
C ASN A 534 5.37 21.89 -14.74
N ILE A 535 6.03 21.38 -13.68
CA ILE A 535 7.38 20.79 -13.77
C ILE A 535 7.38 19.56 -14.67
N THR A 536 6.45 18.63 -14.46
CA THR A 536 6.34 17.42 -15.31
C THR A 536 6.04 17.79 -16.76
N PHE A 537 5.19 18.80 -17.00
CA PHE A 537 4.89 19.32 -18.35
C PHE A 537 6.11 19.97 -19.03
N THR A 538 6.90 20.82 -18.36
CA THR A 538 8.12 21.40 -18.97
C THR A 538 9.18 20.33 -19.24
N HIS A 539 9.19 19.25 -18.46
CA HIS A 539 9.98 18.06 -18.74
C HIS A 539 9.37 17.12 -19.80
N GLY A 540 8.21 17.44 -20.39
CA GLY A 540 7.56 16.64 -21.43
C GLY A 540 7.00 15.31 -20.93
N LEU A 541 6.63 15.24 -19.65
CA LEU A 541 6.12 14.05 -18.97
C LEU A 541 4.61 14.17 -18.71
N ASN A 542 3.92 13.04 -18.69
CA ASN A 542 2.63 12.93 -18.02
C ASN A 542 2.82 12.83 -16.51
N MET A 543 1.84 13.31 -15.76
CA MET A 543 1.83 13.23 -14.29
C MET A 543 0.89 12.12 -13.83
N ALA A 544 1.26 11.41 -12.78
CA ALA A 544 0.44 10.42 -12.10
C ALA A 544 0.44 10.66 -10.59
N GLY A 545 -0.62 10.23 -9.90
CA GLY A 545 -0.74 10.37 -8.45
C GLY A 545 -1.83 9.46 -7.88
N TRP A 546 -1.87 9.34 -6.56
CA TRP A 546 -2.98 8.71 -5.85
C TRP A 546 -4.22 9.59 -5.96
N GLU A 547 -5.41 8.98 -6.06
CA GLU A 547 -6.65 9.72 -6.33
C GLU A 547 -6.92 10.87 -5.33
N ASP A 548 -6.66 10.67 -4.04
CA ASP A 548 -6.87 11.70 -3.03
C ASP A 548 -5.82 12.84 -3.06
N GLY A 549 -4.72 12.64 -3.78
CA GLY A 549 -3.82 13.69 -4.26
C GLY A 549 -4.54 14.75 -5.10
N PHE A 550 -5.50 14.32 -5.92
CA PHE A 550 -6.27 15.17 -6.84
C PHE A 550 -7.66 15.58 -6.33
N ASN A 551 -8.03 15.23 -5.10
CA ASN A 551 -9.41 15.34 -4.62
C ASN A 551 -9.80 16.77 -4.25
N ALA A 552 -10.76 17.34 -5.00
CA ALA A 552 -11.32 18.68 -4.77
C ALA A 552 -12.40 18.72 -3.68
N GLY A 553 -12.90 17.55 -3.25
CA GLY A 553 -14.03 17.40 -2.32
C GLY A 553 -15.16 16.55 -2.90
N ASP A 554 -16.01 16.02 -2.02
CA ASP A 554 -17.16 15.14 -2.33
C ASP A 554 -16.85 13.88 -3.19
N GLY A 555 -15.57 13.55 -3.37
CA GLY A 555 -15.12 12.46 -4.26
C GLY A 555 -15.03 12.88 -5.74
N MET A 556 -14.96 14.18 -6.02
CA MET A 556 -14.64 14.75 -7.34
C MET A 556 -13.16 15.16 -7.40
N PRO A 557 -12.50 15.03 -8.56
CA PRO A 557 -11.14 15.53 -8.74
C PRO A 557 -11.13 17.04 -9.00
N PHE A 558 -9.94 17.64 -8.96
CA PHE A 558 -9.69 18.95 -9.57
C PHE A 558 -9.99 18.92 -11.07
N HIS A 559 -10.32 20.09 -11.66
CA HIS A 559 -10.63 20.16 -13.09
C HIS A 559 -9.39 19.90 -13.95
N ILE A 560 -9.48 18.90 -14.84
CA ILE A 560 -8.38 18.47 -15.72
C ILE A 560 -7.75 19.62 -16.55
N SER A 561 -8.53 20.66 -16.85
CA SER A 561 -8.09 21.87 -17.57
C SER A 561 -7.15 22.79 -16.79
N MET A 562 -6.80 22.47 -15.54
CA MET A 562 -5.78 23.21 -14.78
C MET A 562 -4.35 22.72 -15.02
N TYR A 563 -4.20 21.58 -15.71
CA TYR A 563 -2.92 20.97 -16.08
C TYR A 563 -2.63 21.16 -17.57
N GLN A 564 -1.34 21.12 -17.94
CA GLN A 564 -0.89 21.25 -19.33
C GLN A 564 -0.37 19.91 -19.91
N ASN A 565 -0.17 18.90 -19.06
CA ASN A 565 0.23 17.55 -19.47
C ASN A 565 -0.84 16.92 -20.40
N GLN A 566 -0.40 16.10 -21.37
CA GLN A 566 -1.31 15.41 -22.29
C GLN A 566 -2.31 14.52 -21.54
N HIS A 567 -1.83 13.78 -20.53
CA HIS A 567 -2.62 12.92 -19.67
C HIS A 567 -2.23 13.12 -18.20
N ILE A 568 -3.23 13.02 -17.32
CA ILE A 568 -3.05 12.90 -15.87
C ILE A 568 -3.58 11.53 -15.48
N TYR A 569 -2.72 10.69 -14.90
CA TYR A 569 -3.09 9.36 -14.44
C TYR A 569 -3.47 9.39 -12.95
N SER A 570 -4.40 8.52 -12.55
CA SER A 570 -4.87 8.46 -11.16
C SER A 570 -5.00 7.02 -10.70
N ASN A 571 -4.24 6.64 -9.67
CA ASN A 571 -4.39 5.37 -8.98
C ASN A 571 -5.64 5.45 -8.08
N ALA A 572 -6.73 4.78 -8.49
CA ALA A 572 -7.98 4.73 -7.73
C ALA A 572 -7.96 3.56 -6.74
N TRP A 573 -7.69 3.85 -5.46
CA TRP A 573 -7.34 2.85 -4.45
C TRP A 573 -8.42 2.60 -3.38
N ASP A 574 -9.15 3.64 -2.94
CA ASP A 574 -10.13 3.54 -1.87
C ASP A 574 -11.47 2.95 -2.35
N ASN A 575 -11.63 1.65 -2.15
CA ASN A 575 -12.92 0.98 -2.25
C ASN A 575 -13.27 0.09 -1.06
N VAL A 576 -12.96 0.52 0.16
CA VAL A 576 -13.62 -0.08 1.34
C VAL A 576 -15.11 0.25 1.22
N TRP A 577 -15.93 -0.75 0.91
CA TRP A 577 -17.30 -0.53 0.43
C TRP A 577 -18.17 0.27 1.40
N GLU A 578 -17.99 0.05 2.71
CA GLU A 578 -18.70 0.80 3.76
C GLU A 578 -18.22 2.25 3.96
N TRP A 579 -17.11 2.67 3.35
CA TRP A 579 -16.66 4.07 3.32
C TRP A 579 -17.28 4.84 2.14
N GLY A 580 -17.57 4.15 1.03
CA GLY A 580 -18.34 4.69 -0.11
C GLY A 580 -17.55 5.55 -1.10
N GLU A 581 -16.24 5.68 -0.93
CA GLU A 581 -15.37 6.52 -1.77
C GLU A 581 -15.03 5.91 -3.14
N ALA A 582 -15.31 4.63 -3.36
CA ALA A 582 -15.17 3.90 -4.63
C ALA A 582 -15.81 4.58 -5.86
N ARG A 583 -16.67 5.58 -5.67
CA ARG A 583 -17.20 6.45 -6.72
C ARG A 583 -16.14 7.29 -7.43
N ARG A 584 -15.00 7.56 -6.78
CA ARG A 584 -13.89 8.37 -7.31
C ARG A 584 -13.36 7.80 -8.63
N ALA A 585 -13.11 6.49 -8.71
CA ALA A 585 -12.66 5.81 -9.94
C ALA A 585 -13.49 6.20 -11.18
N TYR A 586 -14.82 6.18 -11.08
CA TYR A 586 -15.70 6.55 -12.20
C TYR A 586 -15.87 8.07 -12.34
N ASN A 587 -15.90 8.84 -11.25
CA ASN A 587 -15.89 10.31 -11.31
C ASN A 587 -14.64 10.85 -12.04
N TYR A 588 -13.48 10.25 -11.80
CA TYR A 588 -12.19 10.72 -12.33
C TYR A 588 -12.08 10.37 -13.82
N ALA A 589 -12.48 9.16 -14.21
CA ALA A 589 -12.59 8.77 -15.62
C ALA A 589 -13.57 9.69 -16.39
N ASN A 590 -14.73 10.00 -15.80
CA ASN A 590 -15.71 10.93 -16.36
C ASN A 590 -15.15 12.38 -16.46
N ALA A 591 -14.33 12.80 -15.49
CA ALA A 591 -13.66 14.10 -15.48
C ALA A 591 -12.50 14.22 -16.50
N GLY A 592 -11.97 13.10 -17.00
CA GLY A 592 -10.90 13.06 -18.03
C GLY A 592 -9.56 12.52 -17.57
N TYR A 593 -9.43 12.04 -16.34
CA TYR A 593 -8.22 11.42 -15.81
C TYR A 593 -8.08 9.99 -16.35
N LYS A 594 -6.84 9.55 -16.62
CA LYS A 594 -6.52 8.17 -16.97
C LYS A 594 -6.43 7.31 -15.71
N VAL A 595 -7.57 6.71 -15.34
CA VAL A 595 -7.72 5.96 -14.10
C VAL A 595 -7.08 4.57 -14.22
N ILE A 596 -6.25 4.24 -13.24
CA ILE A 596 -5.68 2.92 -13.02
C ILE A 596 -6.45 2.31 -11.85
N MET A 597 -7.09 1.16 -12.08
CA MET A 597 -7.80 0.44 -11.02
C MET A 597 -6.78 -0.13 -10.03
N SER A 598 -6.72 0.46 -8.84
CA SER A 598 -5.75 0.16 -7.77
C SER A 598 -6.43 -0.33 -6.49
N HIS A 599 -7.65 -0.83 -6.62
CA HIS A 599 -8.60 -1.09 -5.53
C HIS A 599 -8.08 -2.02 -4.42
N ALA A 600 -7.89 -1.44 -3.22
CA ALA A 600 -7.26 -2.11 -2.10
C ALA A 600 -8.03 -3.34 -1.57
N THR A 601 -9.34 -3.45 -1.81
CA THR A 601 -10.08 -4.66 -1.43
C THR A 601 -9.73 -5.88 -2.29
N HIS A 602 -9.11 -5.72 -3.48
CA HIS A 602 -8.89 -6.81 -4.43
C HIS A 602 -7.45 -6.89 -4.98
N LEU A 603 -6.70 -5.79 -4.99
CA LEU A 603 -5.42 -5.68 -5.71
C LEU A 603 -4.21 -5.31 -4.82
N TYR A 604 -4.44 -5.11 -3.52
CA TYR A 604 -3.37 -4.91 -2.54
C TYR A 604 -2.86 -6.27 -2.05
N PHE A 605 -1.58 -6.51 -2.32
CA PHE A 605 -0.83 -7.73 -2.06
C PHE A 605 0.09 -7.59 -0.84
N ASP A 606 0.01 -6.49 -0.10
CA ASP A 606 0.43 -6.38 1.31
C ASP A 606 -0.55 -7.08 2.28
N HIS A 607 -1.73 -7.49 1.81
CA HIS A 607 -2.73 -8.18 2.64
C HIS A 607 -2.50 -9.71 2.75
N PRO A 608 -2.89 -10.37 3.86
CA PRO A 608 -2.94 -11.83 3.99
C PRO A 608 -3.65 -12.55 2.84
N TYR A 609 -3.33 -13.83 2.61
CA TYR A 609 -4.12 -14.69 1.71
C TYR A 609 -5.32 -15.34 2.41
N GLU A 610 -5.31 -15.48 3.73
CA GLU A 610 -6.46 -15.99 4.49
C GLU A 610 -6.55 -15.34 5.88
N PRO A 611 -7.70 -15.39 6.59
CA PRO A 611 -7.92 -14.63 7.82
C PRO A 611 -7.27 -15.29 9.06
N ASP A 612 -6.03 -15.77 8.92
CA ASP A 612 -5.28 -16.48 9.96
C ASP A 612 -4.24 -15.54 10.61
N PRO A 613 -4.04 -15.56 11.95
CA PRO A 613 -3.00 -14.77 12.61
C PRO A 613 -1.56 -15.13 12.24
N GLU A 614 -1.33 -16.31 11.66
CA GLU A 614 0.00 -16.71 11.16
C GLU A 614 0.31 -16.15 9.77
N GLU A 615 -0.69 -15.62 9.04
CA GLU A 615 -0.48 -14.98 7.75
C GLU A 615 0.17 -13.59 7.92
N ARG A 616 1.18 -13.33 7.11
CA ARG A 616 1.82 -12.01 6.98
C ARG A 616 0.87 -11.03 6.29
N GLY A 617 0.90 -9.78 6.76
CA GLY A 617 0.36 -8.65 6.03
C GLY A 617 -0.51 -7.72 6.87
N LEU A 618 -0.73 -6.52 6.35
CA LEU A 618 -1.72 -5.58 6.89
C LEU A 618 -3.13 -5.95 6.41
N TYR A 619 -4.18 -5.39 7.00
CA TYR A 619 -5.57 -5.85 6.74
C TYR A 619 -6.58 -4.71 6.88
N TRP A 620 -6.16 -3.49 6.54
CA TRP A 620 -6.92 -2.27 6.79
C TRP A 620 -8.18 -2.18 5.91
N ALA A 621 -8.10 -2.64 4.64
CA ALA A 621 -9.21 -2.67 3.68
C ALA A 621 -10.00 -3.99 3.74
N PRO A 622 -9.46 -5.17 3.39
CA PRO A 622 -10.09 -6.47 3.67
C PRO A 622 -9.38 -7.22 4.81
N ARG A 623 -9.92 -8.35 5.27
CA ARG A 623 -9.16 -9.26 6.15
C ARG A 623 -8.13 -10.12 5.40
N PHE A 624 -8.35 -10.36 4.10
CA PHE A 624 -7.46 -11.11 3.20
C PHE A 624 -7.79 -10.84 1.72
N THR A 625 -6.85 -11.18 0.83
CA THR A 625 -6.94 -11.07 -0.64
C THR A 625 -6.20 -12.24 -1.31
N ASP A 626 -6.85 -13.38 -1.53
CA ASP A 626 -6.22 -14.53 -2.22
C ASP A 626 -6.28 -14.43 -3.75
N SER A 627 -5.65 -15.39 -4.44
CA SER A 627 -5.66 -15.51 -5.89
C SER A 627 -7.08 -15.62 -6.47
N TYR A 628 -8.01 -16.29 -5.78
CA TYR A 628 -9.42 -16.35 -6.18
C TYR A 628 -10.08 -14.97 -6.12
N LYS A 629 -9.91 -14.24 -5.00
CA LYS A 629 -10.42 -12.88 -4.86
C LYS A 629 -9.87 -11.93 -5.91
N SER A 630 -8.58 -12.07 -6.24
CA SER A 630 -7.91 -11.30 -7.29
C SER A 630 -8.47 -11.63 -8.69
N PHE A 631 -8.71 -12.92 -8.97
CA PHE A 631 -9.22 -13.42 -10.26
C PHE A 631 -10.67 -13.01 -10.54
N ARG A 632 -11.52 -12.94 -9.51
CA ARG A 632 -12.94 -12.54 -9.64
C ARG A 632 -13.18 -11.04 -9.73
N PHE A 633 -12.14 -10.22 -9.76
CA PHE A 633 -12.30 -8.77 -9.87
C PHE A 633 -12.89 -8.40 -11.24
N LEU A 634 -13.94 -7.58 -11.22
CA LEU A 634 -14.66 -7.05 -12.37
C LEU A 634 -14.21 -5.59 -12.61
N PRO A 635 -13.16 -5.33 -13.41
CA PRO A 635 -12.65 -3.97 -13.62
C PRO A 635 -13.65 -3.07 -14.37
N ASP A 636 -14.36 -3.61 -15.36
CA ASP A 636 -15.34 -2.87 -16.17
C ASP A 636 -16.65 -2.57 -15.40
N ASN A 637 -16.92 -3.33 -14.33
CA ASN A 637 -18.20 -3.34 -13.59
C ASN A 637 -17.95 -3.16 -12.09
N LEU A 638 -17.31 -2.06 -11.70
CA LEU A 638 -16.78 -1.81 -10.35
C LEU A 638 -17.73 -2.17 -9.19
N TYR A 639 -18.98 -1.69 -9.22
CA TYR A 639 -19.94 -1.93 -8.12
C TYR A 639 -20.50 -3.36 -8.08
N GLU A 640 -20.28 -4.18 -9.10
CA GLU A 640 -20.66 -5.59 -9.09
C GLU A 640 -19.70 -6.46 -8.24
N ASN A 641 -18.55 -5.90 -7.84
CA ASN A 641 -17.62 -6.48 -6.87
C ASN A 641 -18.09 -6.35 -5.40
N ILE A 642 -19.16 -5.60 -5.12
CA ILE A 642 -19.68 -5.41 -3.76
C ILE A 642 -20.13 -6.76 -3.17
N ASP A 643 -19.53 -7.11 -2.04
CA ASP A 643 -19.61 -8.43 -1.41
C ASP A 643 -19.77 -8.37 0.12
N VAL A 644 -18.79 -7.81 0.83
CA VAL A 644 -18.73 -7.78 2.30
C VAL A 644 -18.04 -6.50 2.80
N THR A 645 -18.42 -6.07 4.00
CA THR A 645 -17.61 -5.16 4.83
C THR A 645 -16.21 -5.73 5.08
N ARG A 646 -15.26 -4.90 5.53
CA ARG A 646 -13.94 -5.35 5.99
C ARG A 646 -13.97 -6.35 7.17
N MET A 647 -15.12 -6.43 7.82
CA MET A 647 -15.48 -7.31 8.94
C MET A 647 -16.18 -8.61 8.51
N GLY A 648 -16.35 -8.85 7.20
CA GLY A 648 -16.98 -10.06 6.66
C GLY A 648 -18.51 -10.11 6.79
N VAL A 649 -19.16 -9.03 7.23
CA VAL A 649 -20.62 -8.88 7.16
C VAL A 649 -21.00 -8.62 5.70
N PRO A 650 -21.94 -9.37 5.08
CA PRO A 650 -22.41 -9.13 3.71
C PRO A 650 -22.90 -7.70 3.47
N LEU A 651 -22.71 -7.22 2.24
CA LEU A 651 -23.22 -5.93 1.76
C LEU A 651 -24.01 -6.10 0.46
N SER A 652 -25.16 -5.45 0.36
CA SER A 652 -25.86 -5.24 -0.91
C SER A 652 -25.37 -3.98 -1.61
N LYS A 653 -25.45 -3.98 -2.96
CA LYS A 653 -25.23 -2.78 -3.78
C LYS A 653 -26.10 -1.61 -3.32
N SER A 654 -27.35 -1.87 -2.94
CA SER A 654 -28.31 -0.88 -2.42
C SER A 654 -27.91 -0.22 -1.10
N GLU A 655 -27.15 -0.87 -0.22
CA GLU A 655 -26.65 -0.25 1.02
C GLU A 655 -25.50 0.72 0.75
N VAL A 656 -24.59 0.34 -0.14
CA VAL A 656 -23.43 1.16 -0.55
C VAL A 656 -23.89 2.32 -1.43
N CYS A 657 -24.58 2.02 -2.53
CA CYS A 657 -24.98 2.96 -3.58
C CYS A 657 -26.23 3.79 -3.21
N GLY A 658 -27.04 3.32 -2.27
CA GLY A 658 -28.31 3.95 -1.89
C GLY A 658 -29.44 3.71 -2.90
N ALA A 659 -30.59 4.34 -2.65
CA ALA A 659 -31.74 4.25 -3.56
C ALA A 659 -31.41 4.82 -4.95
N ASN A 660 -31.81 4.09 -6.00
CA ASN A 660 -31.54 4.40 -7.41
C ASN A 660 -30.04 4.64 -7.71
N ASP A 661 -29.16 3.88 -7.04
CA ASP A 661 -27.70 3.94 -7.15
C ASP A 661 -27.08 5.34 -7.02
N LYS A 662 -27.74 6.28 -6.33
CA LYS A 662 -27.37 7.71 -6.31
C LYS A 662 -25.92 8.02 -5.90
N LYS A 663 -25.27 7.19 -5.08
CA LYS A 663 -23.86 7.35 -4.67
C LYS A 663 -22.85 6.67 -5.62
N CYS A 664 -23.32 5.84 -6.54
CA CYS A 664 -22.54 5.03 -7.47
C CYS A 664 -22.74 5.57 -8.90
N PRO A 665 -22.03 6.64 -9.29
CA PRO A 665 -22.15 7.25 -10.62
C PRO A 665 -21.88 6.23 -11.72
N ALA A 666 -22.56 6.36 -12.86
CA ALA A 666 -22.27 5.54 -14.04
C ALA A 666 -20.93 5.95 -14.68
N LEU A 667 -20.20 4.97 -15.23
CA LEU A 667 -19.05 5.22 -16.09
C LEU A 667 -19.54 5.72 -17.46
N GLN A 668 -19.22 6.96 -17.78
CA GLN A 668 -19.60 7.64 -19.03
C GLN A 668 -18.45 7.68 -20.04
N LYS A 669 -17.20 7.59 -19.56
CA LYS A 669 -15.96 7.62 -20.37
C LYS A 669 -15.09 6.39 -20.10
N PRO A 670 -15.48 5.19 -20.57
CA PRO A 670 -14.71 3.97 -20.37
C PRO A 670 -13.31 4.02 -20.99
N GLU A 671 -13.10 4.83 -22.04
CA GLU A 671 -11.80 5.09 -22.67
C GLU A 671 -10.78 5.80 -21.75
N ASN A 672 -11.21 6.22 -20.57
CA ASN A 672 -10.37 6.78 -19.51
C ASN A 672 -10.02 5.78 -18.40
N ILE A 673 -10.51 4.54 -18.45
CA ILE A 673 -9.92 3.45 -17.66
C ILE A 673 -8.69 2.93 -18.41
N ALA A 674 -7.49 3.35 -17.98
CA ALA A 674 -6.23 2.97 -18.63
C ALA A 674 -5.86 1.50 -18.37
N GLY A 675 -6.32 0.95 -17.24
CA GLY A 675 -6.16 -0.45 -16.89
C GLY A 675 -6.17 -0.70 -15.38
N MET A 676 -5.32 -1.61 -14.91
CA MET A 676 -5.30 -2.04 -13.50
C MET A 676 -3.88 -2.37 -13.01
N GLN A 677 -3.68 -2.28 -11.70
CA GLN A 677 -2.39 -2.49 -11.05
C GLN A 677 -2.54 -3.28 -9.74
N GLY A 678 -1.68 -4.27 -9.51
CA GLY A 678 -1.50 -4.89 -8.19
C GLY A 678 -0.40 -4.19 -7.40
N HIS A 679 -0.48 -4.20 -6.08
CA HIS A 679 0.38 -3.37 -5.21
C HIS A 679 1.02 -4.21 -4.11
N LEU A 680 2.34 -4.17 -3.95
CA LEU A 680 3.01 -4.62 -2.73
C LEU A 680 3.55 -3.40 -1.97
N TRP A 681 2.85 -3.01 -0.91
CA TRP A 681 3.41 -2.20 0.17
C TRP A 681 4.29 -3.07 1.08
N SER A 682 5.35 -2.48 1.65
CA SER A 682 6.49 -3.24 2.18
C SER A 682 6.68 -3.18 3.70
N GLU A 683 5.75 -2.61 4.47
CA GLU A 683 5.84 -2.42 5.94
C GLU A 683 6.16 -3.72 6.70
N THR A 684 5.64 -4.84 6.20
CA THR A 684 5.87 -6.19 6.76
C THR A 684 6.78 -7.07 5.88
N VAL A 685 7.30 -6.56 4.75
CA VAL A 685 8.06 -7.31 3.75
C VAL A 685 9.57 -7.20 4.04
N LEU A 686 10.01 -7.89 5.09
CA LEU A 686 11.37 -7.72 5.60
C LEU A 686 12.46 -8.51 4.85
N SER A 687 12.11 -9.32 3.83
CA SER A 687 13.05 -10.20 3.11
C SER A 687 12.56 -10.64 1.72
N GLU A 688 13.45 -11.20 0.89
CA GLU A 688 13.15 -11.76 -0.44
C GLU A 688 12.07 -12.86 -0.39
N ASP A 689 12.10 -13.74 0.62
CA ASP A 689 11.05 -14.77 0.80
C ASP A 689 9.69 -14.15 1.14
N ASN A 690 9.66 -13.10 1.97
CA ASN A 690 8.42 -12.37 2.25
C ASN A 690 7.87 -11.72 0.98
N PHE A 691 8.74 -11.16 0.14
CA PHE A 691 8.36 -10.52 -1.13
C PHE A 691 7.69 -11.50 -2.09
N TYR A 692 8.30 -12.66 -2.36
CA TYR A 692 7.69 -13.65 -3.26
C TYR A 692 6.44 -14.31 -2.67
N TYR A 693 6.44 -14.58 -1.36
CA TYR A 693 5.26 -15.11 -0.67
C TYR A 693 4.06 -14.18 -0.85
N MET A 694 4.26 -12.87 -0.64
CA MET A 694 3.18 -11.87 -0.72
C MET A 694 2.71 -11.61 -2.16
N ILE A 695 3.57 -11.69 -3.18
CA ILE A 695 3.16 -11.46 -4.58
C ILE A 695 2.56 -12.73 -5.24
N PHE A 696 3.14 -13.90 -5.00
CA PHE A 696 2.87 -15.10 -5.79
C PHE A 696 2.12 -16.19 -5.01
N PRO A 697 1.08 -16.81 -5.61
CA PRO A 697 0.74 -16.76 -7.04
C PRO A 697 -0.35 -15.76 -7.45
N ARG A 698 -0.78 -14.81 -6.60
CA ARG A 698 -1.88 -13.87 -6.95
C ARG A 698 -1.57 -12.88 -8.07
N LEU A 699 -0.28 -12.60 -8.34
CA LEU A 699 0.15 -11.90 -9.56
C LEU A 699 -0.37 -12.53 -10.86
N LEU A 700 -0.49 -13.86 -10.93
CA LEU A 700 -0.99 -14.53 -12.15
C LEU A 700 -2.49 -14.23 -12.37
N ALA A 701 -3.26 -14.07 -11.30
CA ALA A 701 -4.68 -13.72 -11.36
C ALA A 701 -4.90 -12.25 -11.75
N LEU A 702 -4.05 -11.35 -11.24
CA LEU A 702 -3.94 -9.96 -11.70
C LEU A 702 -3.62 -9.91 -13.21
N ALA A 703 -2.58 -10.61 -13.65
CA ALA A 703 -2.15 -10.62 -15.05
C ALA A 703 -3.21 -11.20 -16.00
N GLU A 704 -3.87 -12.29 -15.57
CA GLU A 704 -5.02 -12.88 -16.25
C GLU A 704 -6.17 -11.88 -16.43
N ARG A 705 -6.57 -11.12 -15.39
CA ARG A 705 -7.64 -10.11 -15.51
C ARG A 705 -7.20 -8.81 -16.18
N ALA A 706 -5.92 -8.44 -16.12
CA ALA A 706 -5.36 -7.26 -16.78
C ALA A 706 -5.18 -7.45 -18.30
N TRP A 707 -5.00 -8.70 -18.75
CA TRP A 707 -4.92 -9.04 -20.17
C TRP A 707 -6.27 -9.48 -20.74
N HIS A 708 -6.91 -10.49 -20.15
CA HIS A 708 -8.09 -11.15 -20.69
C HIS A 708 -9.39 -10.56 -20.12
N LYS A 709 -10.37 -10.32 -20.98
CA LYS A 709 -11.76 -10.07 -20.60
C LYS A 709 -12.59 -11.34 -20.74
N ALA A 710 -12.94 -11.95 -19.61
CA ALA A 710 -13.68 -13.19 -19.60
C ALA A 710 -15.16 -12.99 -19.94
N SER A 711 -15.79 -14.00 -20.54
CA SER A 711 -17.20 -13.95 -20.97
C SER A 711 -18.18 -13.70 -19.82
N TRP A 712 -17.86 -14.21 -18.62
CA TRP A 712 -18.67 -14.03 -17.42
C TRP A 712 -18.70 -12.58 -16.89
N GLU A 713 -17.72 -11.73 -17.25
CA GLU A 713 -17.66 -10.34 -16.76
C GLU A 713 -18.84 -9.48 -17.23
N ASN A 714 -19.47 -9.85 -18.35
CA ASN A 714 -20.63 -9.17 -18.92
C ASN A 714 -21.98 -9.80 -18.48
N VAL A 715 -21.97 -10.88 -17.68
CA VAL A 715 -23.20 -11.59 -17.29
C VAL A 715 -23.91 -10.81 -16.18
N ALA A 716 -25.07 -10.24 -16.50
CA ALA A 716 -25.83 -9.39 -15.58
C ALA A 716 -26.36 -10.15 -14.35
N ASP A 717 -26.85 -11.39 -14.53
CA ASP A 717 -27.33 -12.22 -13.41
C ASP A 717 -26.15 -12.65 -12.51
N LYS A 718 -26.17 -12.25 -11.24
CA LYS A 718 -25.07 -12.51 -10.30
C LYS A 718 -24.88 -14.01 -10.02
N THR A 719 -25.95 -14.82 -10.06
CA THR A 719 -25.89 -16.27 -9.79
C THR A 719 -25.16 -16.99 -10.91
N LYS A 720 -25.61 -16.78 -12.16
CA LYS A 720 -24.97 -17.32 -13.35
C LYS A 720 -23.54 -16.79 -13.51
N ARG A 721 -23.32 -15.48 -13.32
CA ARG A 721 -21.98 -14.88 -13.35
C ARG A 721 -21.02 -15.59 -12.41
N THR A 722 -21.47 -15.89 -11.18
CA THR A 722 -20.66 -16.62 -10.19
C THR A 722 -20.38 -18.06 -10.65
N MET A 723 -21.38 -18.77 -11.18
CA MET A 723 -21.18 -20.14 -11.70
C MET A 723 -20.23 -20.19 -12.90
N ASP A 724 -20.39 -19.30 -13.87
CA ASP A 724 -19.53 -19.23 -15.07
C ASP A 724 -18.08 -18.85 -14.69
N MET A 725 -17.93 -17.94 -13.70
CA MET A 725 -16.65 -17.52 -13.13
C MET A 725 -15.97 -18.62 -12.29
N ASP A 726 -16.70 -19.37 -11.47
CA ASP A 726 -16.14 -20.47 -10.68
C ASP A 726 -15.66 -21.63 -11.59
N ASN A 727 -16.32 -21.87 -12.73
CA ASN A 727 -15.85 -22.82 -13.76
C ASN A 727 -14.54 -22.37 -14.44
N ASP A 728 -14.42 -21.08 -14.75
CA ASP A 728 -13.21 -20.47 -15.31
C ASP A 728 -12.06 -20.45 -14.28
N TRP A 729 -12.39 -20.21 -13.01
CA TRP A 729 -11.47 -20.32 -11.88
C TRP A 729 -10.97 -21.75 -11.68
N ASP A 730 -11.83 -22.77 -11.67
CA ASP A 730 -11.41 -24.17 -11.51
C ASP A 730 -10.37 -24.55 -12.58
N SER A 731 -10.62 -24.10 -13.82
CA SER A 731 -9.70 -24.28 -14.97
C SER A 731 -8.38 -23.53 -14.79
N PHE A 732 -8.42 -22.30 -14.27
CA PHE A 732 -7.25 -21.50 -13.94
C PHE A 732 -6.43 -22.13 -12.79
N ALA A 733 -7.07 -22.50 -11.68
CA ALA A 733 -6.47 -23.06 -10.49
C ALA A 733 -5.79 -24.42 -10.73
N LEU A 734 -6.40 -25.28 -11.54
CA LEU A 734 -5.77 -26.52 -12.03
C LEU A 734 -4.49 -26.18 -12.80
N THR A 735 -4.55 -25.23 -13.74
CA THR A 735 -3.39 -24.82 -14.56
C THR A 735 -2.25 -24.24 -13.71
N LEU A 736 -2.58 -23.52 -12.62
CA LEU A 736 -1.59 -23.08 -11.64
C LEU A 736 -0.87 -24.28 -11.00
N GLY A 737 -1.63 -25.21 -10.40
CA GLY A 737 -1.06 -26.33 -9.64
C GLY A 737 -0.24 -27.32 -10.49
N THR A 738 -0.62 -27.53 -11.75
CA THR A 738 0.06 -28.46 -12.66
C THR A 738 1.19 -27.83 -13.49
N LYS A 739 1.05 -26.56 -13.91
CA LYS A 739 1.88 -25.97 -14.97
C LYS A 739 2.57 -24.67 -14.57
N GLU A 740 1.82 -23.65 -14.14
CA GLU A 740 2.41 -22.31 -13.96
C GLU A 740 3.29 -22.20 -12.68
N LEU A 741 2.98 -22.95 -11.61
CA LEU A 741 3.82 -22.97 -10.41
C LEU A 741 5.20 -23.61 -10.68
N ASN A 742 5.26 -24.67 -11.50
CA ASN A 742 6.52 -25.23 -12.00
C ASN A 742 7.36 -24.19 -12.79
N ARG A 743 6.72 -23.28 -13.54
CA ARG A 743 7.44 -22.20 -14.26
C ARG A 743 8.06 -21.20 -13.27
N LEU A 744 7.35 -20.83 -12.21
CA LEU A 744 7.86 -19.96 -11.14
C LEU A 744 9.04 -20.58 -10.37
N ASP A 745 8.95 -21.87 -10.01
CA ASP A 745 10.09 -22.59 -9.42
C ASP A 745 11.29 -22.64 -10.40
N SER A 746 11.05 -22.75 -11.72
CA SER A 746 12.11 -22.75 -12.73
C SER A 746 12.90 -21.43 -12.90
N ILE A 747 12.48 -20.36 -12.20
CA ILE A 747 13.20 -19.08 -12.10
C ILE A 747 13.47 -18.66 -10.63
N GLY A 748 13.25 -19.55 -9.67
CA GLY A 748 13.60 -19.33 -8.26
C GLY A 748 12.73 -18.28 -7.54
N ILE A 749 11.42 -18.27 -7.80
CA ILE A 749 10.41 -17.46 -7.09
C ILE A 749 9.84 -18.27 -5.91
N ASN A 750 10.10 -17.84 -4.67
CA ASN A 750 9.57 -18.52 -3.48
C ASN A 750 8.10 -18.14 -3.16
N TYR A 751 7.18 -18.48 -4.07
CA TYR A 751 5.74 -18.25 -3.93
C TYR A 751 5.11 -18.94 -2.70
N ARG A 752 3.96 -18.42 -2.22
CA ARG A 752 3.18 -19.03 -1.13
C ARG A 752 2.54 -20.35 -1.55
N VAL A 753 2.86 -21.43 -0.84
CA VAL A 753 2.16 -22.72 -0.97
C VAL A 753 1.00 -22.76 0.06
N PRO A 754 -0.27 -22.85 -0.37
CA PRO A 754 -1.42 -22.76 0.52
C PRO A 754 -1.56 -24.02 1.42
N PRO A 755 -2.01 -23.89 2.68
CA PRO A 755 -2.38 -25.05 3.51
C PRO A 755 -3.54 -25.84 2.88
N PRO A 756 -3.61 -27.18 3.07
CA PRO A 756 -4.61 -28.01 2.41
C PRO A 756 -5.97 -27.94 3.12
N GLY A 757 -7.02 -28.28 2.38
CA GLY A 757 -8.31 -28.64 2.95
C GLY A 757 -8.36 -30.13 3.33
N GLY A 758 -9.27 -30.48 4.23
CA GLY A 758 -9.54 -31.86 4.61
C GLY A 758 -10.97 -32.05 5.16
N SER A 759 -11.67 -33.06 4.63
CA SER A 759 -12.96 -33.56 5.14
C SER A 759 -12.80 -35.00 5.64
N LEU A 760 -13.55 -35.40 6.67
CA LEU A 760 -13.73 -36.83 6.95
C LEU A 760 -14.73 -37.43 5.94
N ASP A 761 -14.46 -38.66 5.53
CA ASP A 761 -15.38 -39.57 4.86
C ASP A 761 -15.15 -40.99 5.41
N GLY A 762 -16.13 -41.56 6.12
CA GLY A 762 -15.93 -42.80 6.89
C GLY A 762 -14.84 -42.69 7.96
N ASP A 763 -13.83 -43.56 7.88
CA ASP A 763 -12.62 -43.52 8.72
C ASP A 763 -11.38 -42.98 7.93
N GLU A 764 -11.61 -42.24 6.85
CA GLU A 764 -10.59 -41.63 5.99
C GLU A 764 -10.73 -40.10 5.96
N ILE A 765 -9.61 -39.37 5.80
CA ILE A 765 -9.60 -37.94 5.52
C ILE A 765 -9.38 -37.74 4.02
N LYS A 766 -10.34 -37.13 3.34
CA LYS A 766 -10.24 -36.69 1.93
C LYS A 766 -9.60 -35.30 1.90
N PRO A 767 -8.40 -35.13 1.33
CA PRO A 767 -7.74 -33.83 1.22
C PRO A 767 -8.08 -33.11 -0.10
N ASN A 768 -7.88 -31.80 -0.15
CA ASN A 768 -7.79 -31.02 -1.39
C ASN A 768 -6.89 -29.78 -1.22
N THR A 769 -6.65 -29.04 -2.30
CA THR A 769 -5.71 -27.90 -2.35
C THR A 769 -6.31 -26.75 -3.15
N ALA A 770 -5.90 -25.50 -2.86
CA ALA A 770 -6.38 -24.32 -3.60
C ALA A 770 -5.98 -24.34 -5.09
N PHE A 771 -4.95 -25.12 -5.44
CA PHE A 771 -4.45 -25.31 -6.79
C PHE A 771 -4.34 -26.83 -7.04
N PRO A 772 -5.35 -27.45 -7.68
CA PRO A 772 -5.32 -28.87 -8.02
C PRO A 772 -4.06 -29.22 -8.83
N GLY A 773 -3.41 -30.34 -8.48
CA GLY A 773 -2.08 -30.71 -8.98
C GLY A 773 -0.97 -30.60 -7.92
N LEU A 774 -1.15 -29.74 -6.91
CA LEU A 774 -0.34 -29.80 -5.68
C LEU A 774 -0.66 -31.09 -4.89
N SER A 775 0.36 -31.73 -4.31
CA SER A 775 0.17 -32.95 -3.51
C SER A 775 -0.07 -32.63 -2.03
N VAL A 776 -0.69 -33.55 -1.29
CA VAL A 776 -0.90 -33.42 0.15
C VAL A 776 -0.18 -34.56 0.86
N GLU A 777 0.56 -34.21 1.91
CA GLU A 777 1.19 -35.15 2.83
C GLU A 777 0.49 -35.06 4.19
N TYR A 778 0.46 -36.19 4.90
CA TYR A 778 -0.09 -36.30 6.24
C TYR A 778 0.94 -36.81 7.25
N SER A 779 0.66 -36.57 8.53
CA SER A 779 1.49 -37.02 9.64
C SER A 779 0.62 -37.30 10.88
N THR A 780 0.99 -38.30 11.69
CA THR A 780 0.33 -38.64 12.97
C THR A 780 1.14 -38.19 14.19
N ASP A 781 2.43 -37.89 14.00
CA ASP A 781 3.40 -37.47 15.03
C ASP A 781 3.90 -36.02 14.83
N SER A 782 3.49 -35.38 13.73
CA SER A 782 3.96 -34.10 13.16
C SER A 782 5.42 -34.05 12.69
N GLN A 783 6.12 -35.19 12.71
CA GLN A 783 7.55 -35.31 12.38
C GLN A 783 7.75 -36.17 11.13
N THR A 784 7.10 -37.33 11.07
CA THR A 784 7.11 -38.26 9.94
C THR A 784 5.98 -37.92 8.98
N TRP A 785 6.32 -37.63 7.72
CA TRP A 785 5.37 -37.24 6.68
C TRP A 785 5.20 -38.35 5.63
N LYS A 786 3.95 -38.59 5.22
CA LYS A 786 3.53 -39.70 4.34
C LYS A 786 2.57 -39.17 3.27
N SER A 787 2.50 -39.85 2.13
CA SER A 787 1.57 -39.55 1.03
C SER A 787 0.58 -40.71 0.84
N GLY A 788 -0.52 -40.46 0.12
CA GLY A 788 -1.57 -41.45 -0.15
C GLY A 788 -2.76 -41.34 0.80
N THR A 789 -3.51 -42.44 0.94
CA THR A 789 -4.71 -42.54 1.80
C THR A 789 -4.43 -42.10 3.23
N ILE A 790 -5.30 -41.25 3.79
CA ILE A 790 -5.10 -40.60 5.09
C ILE A 790 -6.07 -41.23 6.12
N PRO A 791 -5.65 -42.22 6.92
CA PRO A 791 -6.54 -42.88 7.88
C PRO A 791 -6.82 -41.99 9.10
N TYR A 792 -8.06 -41.99 9.58
CA TYR A 792 -8.47 -41.34 10.83
C TYR A 792 -8.80 -42.38 11.90
N THR A 793 -7.82 -42.71 12.74
CA THR A 793 -7.94 -43.69 13.83
C THR A 793 -8.47 -43.09 15.14
N GLY A 794 -9.18 -41.95 15.08
CA GLY A 794 -9.61 -41.18 16.26
C GLY A 794 -8.50 -40.33 16.91
N SER A 795 -7.25 -40.46 16.46
CA SER A 795 -6.12 -39.64 16.87
C SER A 795 -5.94 -38.42 15.94
N PRO A 796 -5.34 -37.30 16.42
CA PRO A 796 -5.11 -36.13 15.57
C PRO A 796 -4.15 -36.43 14.42
N VAL A 797 -4.64 -36.24 13.18
CA VAL A 797 -3.84 -36.23 11.97
C VAL A 797 -3.51 -34.78 11.59
N TYR A 798 -2.31 -34.56 11.05
CA TYR A 798 -1.83 -33.28 10.54
C TYR A 798 -1.70 -33.37 9.02
N LEU A 799 -2.04 -32.29 8.32
CA LEU A 799 -2.00 -32.18 6.86
C LEU A 799 -1.10 -31.01 6.44
N ARG A 800 -0.32 -31.20 5.37
CA ARG A 800 0.42 -30.15 4.67
C ARG A 800 0.35 -30.33 3.16
N THR A 801 0.39 -29.24 2.41
CA THR A 801 0.57 -29.26 0.97
C THR A 801 2.06 -29.41 0.67
N ASN A 802 2.47 -30.36 -0.16
CA ASN A 802 3.85 -30.54 -0.58
C ASN A 802 4.01 -30.33 -2.10
N TYR A 803 5.07 -29.61 -2.49
CA TYR A 803 5.53 -29.54 -3.87
C TYR A 803 6.97 -30.07 -3.97
N CYS A 804 7.11 -31.08 -4.80
CA CYS A 804 8.36 -31.79 -5.08
C CYS A 804 8.59 -31.81 -6.60
N TYR A 805 9.02 -30.70 -7.19
CA TYR A 805 9.59 -30.75 -8.53
C TYR A 805 10.79 -29.82 -8.72
N SER A 806 11.95 -30.44 -8.92
CA SER A 806 13.18 -29.83 -9.40
C SER A 806 14.12 -30.97 -9.79
N LEU A 807 14.56 -31.00 -11.05
CA LEU A 807 15.52 -31.99 -11.54
C LEU A 807 16.98 -31.62 -11.23
N LEU A 808 17.24 -30.41 -10.72
CA LEU A 808 18.59 -29.86 -10.57
C LEU A 808 19.01 -29.67 -9.10
N GLU A 809 18.09 -29.34 -8.19
CA GLU A 809 18.34 -29.34 -6.74
C GLU A 809 17.15 -29.88 -5.93
N LYS A 810 17.39 -30.82 -5.01
CA LYS A 810 16.36 -31.45 -4.16
C LYS A 810 15.88 -30.58 -2.98
N LYS A 811 15.57 -29.30 -3.21
CA LYS A 811 14.90 -28.44 -2.22
C LYS A 811 13.40 -28.70 -2.25
N LYS A 812 12.86 -29.39 -1.24
CA LYS A 812 11.41 -29.60 -1.07
C LYS A 812 10.76 -28.29 -0.63
N ARG A 813 9.67 -27.87 -1.29
CA ARG A 813 8.90 -26.67 -0.91
C ARG A 813 7.54 -27.10 -0.35
N THR A 814 7.43 -27.14 0.97
CA THR A 814 6.19 -27.50 1.68
C THR A 814 5.41 -26.25 2.09
N GLY A 815 4.12 -26.23 1.79
CA GLY A 815 3.18 -25.35 2.49
C GLY A 815 3.16 -25.65 3.98
N THR A 816 2.89 -24.63 4.78
CA THR A 816 3.20 -24.63 6.21
C THR A 816 2.55 -25.79 6.96
N THR A 817 3.36 -26.71 7.50
CA THR A 817 3.00 -27.28 8.81
C THR A 817 3.54 -26.36 9.88
N MET A 818 2.71 -26.04 10.86
CA MET A 818 3.17 -25.50 12.13
C MET A 818 4.02 -26.56 12.87
N THR A 819 5.33 -26.37 12.85
CA THR A 819 6.35 -27.12 13.61
C THR A 819 7.54 -26.23 13.93
N GLN A 820 8.23 -26.33 15.06
CA GLN A 820 7.89 -26.94 16.36
C GLN A 820 8.96 -26.45 17.34
N ASN A 821 8.59 -25.65 18.35
CA ASN A 821 9.40 -25.53 19.56
C ASN A 821 8.79 -26.41 20.66
N GLU A 822 9.65 -27.05 21.44
CA GLU A 822 9.28 -28.23 22.21
C GLU A 822 8.36 -27.91 23.42
N LYS A 823 7.55 -28.90 23.81
CA LYS A 823 6.45 -28.82 24.80
C LYS A 823 5.15 -28.14 24.35
N LEU A 824 4.97 -27.85 23.05
CA LEU A 824 3.64 -27.50 22.48
C LEU A 824 2.72 -28.72 22.35
N ALA A 825 2.20 -29.17 23.50
CA ALA A 825 1.12 -30.13 23.59
C ALA A 825 -0.25 -29.41 23.48
N ASP A 826 -0.85 -29.54 22.30
CA ASP A 826 -2.21 -29.11 21.90
C ASP A 826 -2.35 -27.77 21.16
N ARG A 827 -3.17 -27.83 20.07
CA ARG A 827 -3.54 -26.75 19.12
C ARG A 827 -2.41 -26.20 18.22
N HIS A 828 -2.81 -25.38 17.24
CA HIS A 828 -1.99 -24.84 16.13
C HIS A 828 -1.19 -25.90 15.35
N LYS A 829 -1.89 -26.95 14.91
CA LYS A 829 -1.54 -27.82 13.77
C LYS A 829 -2.86 -28.12 13.04
N SER A 830 -2.83 -28.65 11.82
CA SER A 830 -4.02 -28.95 10.98
C SER A 830 -4.89 -30.12 11.49
N LYS A 831 -5.20 -30.13 12.79
CA LYS A 831 -5.92 -31.19 13.51
C LYS A 831 -7.39 -31.24 13.11
N ILE A 832 -7.82 -32.35 12.54
CA ILE A 832 -9.23 -32.69 12.42
C ILE A 832 -9.69 -33.32 13.75
N TYR A 833 -10.50 -32.59 14.52
CA TYR A 833 -11.23 -33.11 15.69
C TYR A 833 -12.68 -33.37 15.30
N ILE A 834 -13.22 -34.53 15.67
CA ILE A 834 -14.56 -34.95 15.24
C ILE A 834 -15.43 -35.23 16.46
N ILE A 835 -16.16 -34.20 16.89
CA ILE A 835 -17.07 -34.27 18.03
C ILE A 835 -18.35 -34.98 17.57
N ARG A 836 -18.42 -36.30 17.80
CA ARG A 836 -19.68 -37.05 17.67
C ARG A 836 -20.64 -36.64 18.80
N PHE A 837 -21.69 -35.90 18.46
CA PHE A 837 -22.82 -35.71 19.38
C PHE A 837 -23.49 -37.07 19.64
N LYS A 838 -23.80 -37.36 20.91
CA LYS A 838 -24.50 -38.61 21.28
C LYS A 838 -26.01 -38.40 21.25
N ASP A 839 -26.65 -38.82 20.16
CA ASP A 839 -28.09 -39.08 20.19
C ASP A 839 -28.40 -40.22 21.16
N LYS A 840 -29.49 -40.05 21.92
CA LYS A 840 -29.94 -41.03 22.92
C LYS A 840 -30.98 -41.98 22.33
N ALA A 841 -30.54 -43.13 21.80
CA ALA A 841 -31.41 -44.29 21.60
C ALA A 841 -30.64 -45.63 21.61
N THR A 842 -30.89 -46.44 22.64
CA THR A 842 -30.78 -47.91 22.63
C THR A 842 -32.21 -48.46 22.80
N PRO A 843 -32.60 -49.60 22.23
CA PRO A 843 -31.88 -50.89 22.19
C PRO A 843 -31.62 -51.40 20.74
N SER A 844 -31.02 -52.57 20.47
CA SER A 844 -30.89 -53.80 21.27
C SER A 844 -29.63 -54.67 21.00
N LYS A 845 -29.34 -55.56 21.96
CA LYS A 845 -28.51 -56.80 21.87
C LYS A 845 -29.47 -58.02 21.67
N PRO A 846 -29.06 -59.32 21.57
CA PRO A 846 -27.72 -59.92 21.77
C PRO A 846 -27.27 -61.04 20.79
N ARG A 847 -25.98 -61.41 20.83
CA ARG A 847 -25.42 -62.75 21.18
C ARG A 847 -23.87 -62.62 21.18
N CYS A 848 -23.15 -62.97 22.26
CA CYS A 848 -22.71 -64.31 22.70
C CYS A 848 -21.74 -64.93 21.67
N ALA A 849 -20.43 -65.11 21.93
CA ALA A 849 -19.78 -65.98 22.93
C ALA A 849 -19.92 -67.48 22.57
N SER A 850 -18.93 -68.35 22.77
CA SER A 850 -17.55 -68.25 23.34
C SER A 850 -16.49 -68.66 22.28
N ASP A 851 -15.20 -69.04 22.48
CA ASP A 851 -14.27 -69.30 23.62
C ASP A 851 -12.84 -68.78 23.25
N ALA A 852 -11.67 -68.90 23.93
CA ALA A 852 -10.93 -69.95 24.67
C ALA A 852 -10.39 -71.12 23.79
N SER A 853 -9.17 -71.67 23.94
CA SER A 853 -7.98 -71.33 24.79
C SER A 853 -6.68 -72.03 24.25
N GLU A 854 -5.53 -71.85 24.94
CA GLU A 854 -4.28 -72.67 24.87
C GLU A 854 -3.31 -72.42 23.66
N VAL A 855 -1.96 -72.53 23.75
CA VAL A 855 -1.01 -72.79 24.88
C VAL A 855 0.47 -72.40 24.56
N LYS A 856 1.28 -72.07 25.59
CA LYS A 856 2.79 -71.99 25.70
C LYS A 856 3.58 -71.01 24.79
N GLU A 857 4.53 -70.18 25.28
CA GLU A 857 5.83 -70.46 25.94
C GLU A 857 6.83 -71.29 25.07
N ASP A 858 8.12 -70.96 24.93
CA ASP A 858 8.92 -69.80 25.36
C ASP A 858 10.17 -69.62 24.42
N ARG A 859 10.98 -68.57 24.66
CA ARG A 859 12.34 -68.25 24.14
C ARG A 859 13.07 -69.31 23.28
N VAL A 860 13.58 -68.88 22.11
CA VAL A 860 15.04 -68.71 21.82
C VAL A 860 15.24 -67.70 20.68
N LEU A 861 15.89 -66.55 20.92
CA LEU A 861 16.87 -65.95 19.97
C LEU A 861 17.77 -64.82 20.56
N ASN A 862 18.08 -64.84 21.85
CA ASN A 862 19.06 -63.91 22.44
C ASN A 862 20.49 -64.35 22.10
N THR A 863 20.94 -64.12 20.86
CA THR A 863 22.32 -64.48 20.42
C THR A 863 22.80 -63.73 19.16
N LYS A 864 22.30 -62.51 18.88
CA LYS A 864 22.69 -61.77 17.65
C LYS A 864 22.66 -60.24 17.72
N LEU A 865 22.85 -59.65 18.90
CA LEU A 865 23.05 -58.20 19.07
C LEU A 865 24.47 -57.83 19.53
N ASP A 866 25.17 -58.74 20.21
CA ASP A 866 26.50 -58.51 20.79
C ASP A 866 27.64 -58.35 19.76
N SER A 867 27.36 -58.52 18.46
CA SER A 867 28.34 -58.39 17.37
C SER A 867 28.25 -57.08 16.57
N ILE A 868 27.42 -56.13 17.00
CA ILE A 868 27.27 -54.81 16.37
C ILE A 868 27.98 -53.71 17.18
N GLU A 869 27.92 -53.74 18.52
CA GLU A 869 28.54 -52.70 19.36
C GLU A 869 30.08 -52.70 19.26
N GLU A 870 30.71 -53.87 19.16
CA GLU A 870 32.15 -54.00 18.94
C GLU A 870 32.62 -53.39 17.60
N ARG A 871 31.73 -53.28 16.61
CA ARG A 871 32.03 -52.63 15.31
C ARG A 871 31.88 -51.11 15.31
N ILE A 872 31.17 -50.54 16.27
CA ILE A 872 31.03 -49.08 16.41
C ILE A 872 32.29 -48.48 17.07
N SER A 873 32.91 -49.23 17.99
CA SER A 873 34.18 -48.89 18.66
C SER A 873 35.33 -48.52 17.70
N ILE A 874 35.34 -49.08 16.47
CA ILE A 874 36.40 -48.87 15.47
C ILE A 874 36.23 -47.54 14.69
N PHE A 875 35.04 -46.92 14.69
CA PHE A 875 34.80 -45.69 13.93
C PHE A 875 35.12 -44.39 14.69
N ASP A 876 34.97 -44.38 16.02
CA ASP A 876 35.14 -43.17 16.84
C ASP A 876 36.62 -42.70 16.92
N THR A 877 37.57 -43.63 16.72
CA THR A 877 39.01 -43.33 16.68
C THR A 877 39.46 -42.55 15.44
N LYS A 878 38.61 -42.41 14.41
CA LYS A 878 38.96 -41.69 13.16
C LYS A 878 38.50 -40.24 13.08
N PHE A 879 37.68 -39.75 14.00
CA PHE A 879 37.26 -38.33 13.98
C PHE A 879 38.18 -37.40 14.79
N LYS A 880 38.92 -37.92 15.78
CA LYS A 880 39.81 -37.12 16.65
C LYS A 880 41.08 -36.56 16.00
N THR A 881 41.32 -36.83 14.71
CA THR A 881 42.44 -36.25 13.94
C THR A 881 42.07 -35.00 13.14
N VAL A 882 40.78 -34.71 12.91
CA VAL A 882 40.35 -33.59 12.04
C VAL A 882 40.40 -32.24 12.77
N ASP A 883 40.01 -32.20 14.04
CA ASP A 883 40.00 -30.95 14.83
C ASP A 883 41.40 -30.32 15.04
N VAL A 884 42.47 -31.11 14.92
CA VAL A 884 43.86 -30.64 15.06
C VAL A 884 44.32 -29.85 13.83
N GLU A 885 43.89 -30.22 12.62
CA GLU A 885 44.23 -29.50 11.40
C GLU A 885 43.41 -28.20 11.25
N VAL A 886 42.16 -28.18 11.73
CA VAL A 886 41.30 -26.98 11.71
C VAL A 886 41.83 -25.87 12.63
N ALA A 887 42.50 -26.23 13.73
CA ALA A 887 43.21 -25.26 14.58
C ALA A 887 44.40 -24.62 13.85
N SER A 888 45.26 -25.44 13.23
CA SER A 888 46.45 -25.02 12.47
C SER A 888 46.14 -24.02 11.35
N CYS A 889 45.02 -24.21 10.64
CA CYS A 889 44.58 -23.28 9.60
C CYS A 889 44.15 -21.91 10.13
N LYS A 890 43.62 -21.81 11.36
CA LYS A 890 43.15 -20.51 11.91
C LYS A 890 44.29 -19.58 12.32
N GLU A 891 45.36 -20.12 12.93
CA GLU A 891 46.55 -19.32 13.25
C GLU A 891 47.26 -18.83 11.97
N ARG A 892 47.29 -19.66 10.92
CA ARG A 892 47.88 -19.29 9.63
C ARG A 892 47.11 -18.23 8.86
N ILE A 893 45.78 -18.16 9.01
CA ILE A 893 44.97 -17.09 8.41
C ILE A 893 45.21 -15.76 9.15
N GLY A 894 45.21 -15.76 10.48
CA GLY A 894 45.48 -14.54 11.26
C GLY A 894 46.86 -13.92 11.02
N ALA A 895 47.87 -14.74 10.69
CA ALA A 895 49.21 -14.27 10.31
C ALA A 895 49.27 -13.62 8.91
N LEU A 896 48.37 -14.00 7.99
CA LEU A 896 48.29 -13.40 6.65
C LEU A 896 47.61 -12.03 6.69
N GLU A 897 46.59 -11.86 7.53
CA GLU A 897 45.84 -10.60 7.64
C GLU A 897 46.70 -9.45 8.21
N GLN A 898 47.67 -9.73 9.10
CA GLN A 898 48.62 -8.72 9.57
C GLN A 898 49.78 -8.42 8.60
N SER A 899 49.97 -9.25 7.57
CA SER A 899 51.01 -9.04 6.54
C SER A 899 50.50 -8.27 5.31
N ALA A 900 49.18 -8.09 5.17
CA ALA A 900 48.54 -7.42 4.04
C ALA A 900 48.66 -5.87 4.05
N GLN A 901 49.58 -5.30 4.85
CA GLN A 901 49.70 -3.86 5.06
C GLN A 901 51.06 -3.26 4.64
N PHE A 902 51.89 -3.96 3.85
CA PHE A 902 53.01 -3.33 3.13
C PHE A 902 53.31 -3.99 1.76
N LEU A 903 52.96 -3.27 0.69
CA LEU A 903 53.42 -3.37 -0.71
C LEU A 903 54.30 -4.57 -1.15
N SER A 904 53.79 -5.38 -2.09
CA SER A 904 54.34 -5.40 -3.48
C SER A 904 53.62 -6.37 -4.43
N ASN A 905 52.93 -5.82 -5.45
CA ASN A 905 53.00 -6.31 -6.86
C ASN A 905 52.32 -5.36 -7.87
N VAL A 906 52.35 -4.05 -7.61
CA VAL A 906 51.94 -3.04 -8.60
C VAL A 906 53.10 -2.81 -9.58
N HIS A 907 53.17 -3.61 -10.65
CA HIS A 907 54.15 -3.40 -11.72
C HIS A 907 53.58 -3.51 -13.14
N ASP A 908 52.65 -4.42 -13.40
CA ASP A 908 52.10 -4.61 -14.75
C ASP A 908 50.87 -3.73 -15.05
N GLU A 909 49.98 -3.50 -14.07
CA GLU A 909 48.86 -2.56 -14.25
C GLU A 909 49.34 -1.13 -14.50
N HIS A 910 50.45 -0.71 -13.87
CA HIS A 910 50.97 0.64 -14.04
C HIS A 910 51.55 0.88 -15.45
N LYS A 911 52.08 -0.15 -16.12
CA LYS A 911 52.43 -0.08 -17.55
C LYS A 911 51.20 0.09 -18.43
N ILE A 912 50.11 -0.62 -18.13
CA ILE A 912 48.85 -0.56 -18.90
C ILE A 912 48.18 0.82 -18.71
N LEU A 913 48.11 1.32 -17.47
CA LEU A 913 47.58 2.64 -17.16
C LEU A 913 48.42 3.76 -17.79
N LYS A 914 49.76 3.70 -17.71
CA LYS A 914 50.62 4.69 -18.35
C LYS A 914 50.48 4.68 -19.88
N SER A 915 50.46 3.50 -20.50
CA SER A 915 50.19 3.34 -21.94
C SER A 915 48.84 3.94 -22.36
N ARG A 916 47.78 3.80 -21.54
CA ARG A 916 46.49 4.45 -21.78
C ARG A 916 46.53 5.97 -21.57
N LEU A 917 47.24 6.44 -20.54
CA LEU A 917 47.38 7.86 -20.24
C LEU A 917 48.17 8.61 -21.32
N ASP A 918 49.30 8.06 -21.78
CA ASP A 918 50.09 8.61 -22.88
C ASP A 918 49.25 8.71 -24.18
N LYS A 919 48.37 7.72 -24.42
CA LYS A 919 47.44 7.71 -25.55
C LYS A 919 46.32 8.76 -25.40
N LEU A 920 45.81 9.00 -24.20
CA LEU A 920 44.87 10.10 -23.92
C LEU A 920 45.54 11.47 -24.10
N THR A 921 46.73 11.67 -23.54
CA THR A 921 47.47 12.94 -23.66
C THR A 921 47.71 13.31 -25.12
N LYS A 922 48.17 12.36 -25.94
CA LYS A 922 48.40 12.58 -27.37
C LYS A 922 47.10 12.89 -28.14
N ASN A 923 45.98 12.29 -27.76
CA ASN A 923 44.67 12.64 -28.31
C ASN A 923 44.23 14.06 -27.90
N ILE A 924 44.46 14.46 -26.63
CA ILE A 924 44.15 15.80 -26.12
C ILE A 924 44.99 16.88 -26.82
N GLU A 925 46.27 16.61 -27.08
CA GLU A 925 47.15 17.50 -27.88
C GLU A 925 46.67 17.60 -29.33
N THR A 926 46.24 16.48 -29.94
CA THR A 926 45.66 16.48 -31.29
C THR A 926 44.36 17.31 -31.35
N THR A 927 43.48 17.18 -30.35
CA THR A 927 42.26 17.99 -30.24
C THR A 927 42.56 19.49 -30.00
N LYS A 928 43.63 19.83 -29.26
CA LYS A 928 44.08 21.22 -29.12
C LYS A 928 44.64 21.79 -30.43
N SER A 929 45.32 20.97 -31.24
CA SER A 929 45.79 21.38 -32.57
C SER A 929 44.63 21.79 -33.50
N VAL A 930 43.58 20.96 -33.56
CA VAL A 930 42.38 21.23 -34.37
C VAL A 930 41.64 22.50 -33.91
N ASN A 931 41.62 22.78 -32.60
CA ASN A 931 40.87 23.92 -32.05
C ASN A 931 41.59 25.28 -32.25
N ASN A 932 42.88 25.28 -32.60
CA ASN A 932 43.59 26.49 -33.01
C ASN A 932 43.34 26.81 -34.50
N ASP A 933 43.32 25.80 -35.38
CA ASP A 933 43.04 25.97 -36.82
C ASP A 933 41.61 26.54 -37.07
N VAL A 934 40.66 26.23 -36.18
CA VAL A 934 39.31 26.85 -36.16
C VAL A 934 39.34 28.30 -35.67
N LYS A 935 40.26 28.66 -34.77
CA LYS A 935 40.40 30.03 -34.25
C LYS A 935 40.98 30.98 -35.28
N ASP A 936 42.05 30.57 -35.97
CA ASP A 936 42.71 31.41 -36.97
C ASP A 936 41.82 31.62 -38.21
N ARG A 937 40.91 30.67 -38.51
CA ARG A 937 39.86 30.82 -39.53
C ARG A 937 38.72 31.77 -39.16
N LEU A 938 38.59 32.19 -37.91
CA LEU A 938 37.55 33.11 -37.43
C LEU A 938 38.08 34.54 -37.18
N ALA A 939 39.37 34.80 -37.43
CA ALA A 939 40.01 36.07 -37.15
C ALA A 939 40.02 37.08 -38.32
N GLY A 940 39.26 36.85 -39.41
CA GLY A 940 39.32 37.75 -40.57
C GLY A 940 38.24 37.61 -41.66
N VAL A 941 37.07 38.20 -41.42
CA VAL A 941 36.29 38.96 -42.43
C VAL A 941 35.59 40.11 -41.70
N GLU A 942 35.72 41.34 -42.20
CA GLU A 942 34.98 42.51 -41.71
C GLU A 942 33.63 42.71 -42.43
N ILE A 943 32.65 43.17 -41.66
CA ILE A 943 31.67 44.22 -41.98
C ILE A 943 31.33 44.42 -43.48
N GLN A 944 30.33 43.70 -43.97
CA GLN A 944 29.33 44.21 -44.93
C GLN A 944 27.94 43.67 -44.52
N SER A 945 26.86 44.45 -44.46
CA SER A 945 26.72 45.90 -44.68
C SER A 945 25.60 46.52 -43.83
N LEU A 946 25.77 47.79 -43.47
CA LEU A 946 24.67 48.67 -43.03
C LEU A 946 23.89 49.15 -44.26
N ARG A 947 22.54 49.03 -44.26
CA ARG A 947 21.59 50.11 -44.63
C ARG A 947 20.12 49.65 -44.72
N GLN A 948 19.33 50.06 -43.73
CA GLN A 948 18.15 50.96 -43.86
C GLN A 948 17.77 51.39 -42.44
N ASN A 949 18.21 52.58 -42.02
CA ASN A 949 17.44 53.85 -41.97
C ASN A 949 16.46 53.88 -40.77
N LEU A 950 16.72 54.62 -39.68
CA LEU A 950 16.61 56.11 -39.51
C LEU A 950 15.13 56.58 -39.54
N LEU A 951 14.57 57.38 -38.61
CA LEU A 951 15.07 58.25 -37.50
C LEU A 951 14.02 58.21 -36.33
N PHE A 952 13.91 59.06 -35.28
CA PHE A 952 14.42 60.41 -34.96
C PHE A 952 14.90 60.58 -33.48
N PHE A 953 14.39 61.54 -32.68
CA PHE A 953 15.03 62.01 -31.41
C PHE A 953 14.06 62.30 -30.23
N ALA A 954 14.57 62.01 -29.02
CA ALA A 954 14.67 62.81 -27.77
C ALA A 954 13.59 63.79 -27.23
N ILE A 955 13.40 63.72 -25.90
CA ILE A 955 13.25 64.80 -24.87
C ILE A 955 12.14 65.88 -25.05
N ASP A 956 11.20 65.98 -24.08
CA ASP A 956 11.10 67.15 -23.17
C ASP A 956 10.22 66.88 -21.92
N GLU A 957 10.18 67.84 -20.99
CA GLU A 957 9.38 67.87 -19.75
C GLU A 957 8.37 69.04 -19.75
N LYS A 958 7.31 68.97 -18.93
CA LYS A 958 6.39 70.07 -18.54
C LYS A 958 5.69 70.90 -19.65
N SER A 959 4.36 70.78 -19.73
CA SER A 959 3.42 71.73 -19.09
C SER A 959 2.08 71.90 -19.84
N MET A 960 0.98 71.93 -19.08
CA MET A 960 -0.05 72.97 -19.21
C MET A 960 -0.97 72.94 -17.98
N ASN A 961 -1.37 74.12 -17.49
CA ASN A 961 -2.20 74.32 -16.30
C ASN A 961 -3.17 75.47 -16.59
N THR A 962 -4.46 75.27 -16.26
CA THR A 962 -5.55 76.26 -16.03
C THR A 962 -6.84 75.43 -15.90
N ASP A 963 -7.75 75.51 -14.95
CA ASP A 963 -8.17 76.48 -13.91
C ASP A 963 -9.67 76.76 -14.13
N MET A 964 -10.49 76.40 -13.14
CA MET A 964 -11.76 77.08 -12.82
C MET A 964 -12.03 76.96 -11.32
N GLU A 965 -12.10 78.10 -10.63
CA GLU A 965 -12.36 78.22 -9.19
C GLU A 965 -13.85 78.50 -8.88
N THR A 966 -14.12 78.87 -7.61
CA THR A 966 -15.38 79.41 -7.01
C THR A 966 -16.47 78.39 -6.68
N ASP A 967 -17.20 78.45 -5.55
CA ASP A 967 -16.99 79.02 -4.18
C ASP A 967 -17.98 78.27 -3.25
N GLY A 968 -17.83 78.09 -1.93
CA GLY A 968 -16.81 78.51 -0.96
C GLY A 968 -17.46 79.04 0.34
N ASN A 969 -16.66 79.45 1.33
CA ASN A 969 -17.09 79.99 2.65
C ASN A 969 -17.94 79.01 3.54
N LYS A 970 -18.07 79.09 4.89
CA LYS A 970 -17.31 79.73 5.97
C LYS A 970 -17.75 79.18 7.38
N VAL A 971 -16.79 79.06 8.32
CA VAL A 971 -16.82 79.61 9.71
C VAL A 971 -17.61 78.92 10.86
N ASP A 972 -16.96 78.90 12.05
CA ASP A 972 -17.43 78.76 13.45
C ASP A 972 -18.24 77.52 13.92
N GLU A 973 -18.37 77.23 15.22
CA GLU A 973 -17.44 77.18 16.37
C GLU A 973 -18.16 76.41 17.54
N ALA A 974 -17.49 76.15 18.68
CA ALA A 974 -18.08 75.70 19.97
C ALA A 974 -18.74 74.28 20.02
N THR A 975 -18.81 73.53 21.14
CA THR A 975 -18.25 73.66 22.51
C THR A 975 -18.14 72.28 23.21
N GLY A 976 -17.23 72.15 24.20
CA GLY A 976 -17.12 70.99 25.12
C GLY A 976 -16.20 69.86 24.62
N GLY A 977 -15.27 69.28 25.39
CA GLY A 977 -15.05 69.29 26.86
C GLY A 977 -15.77 68.10 27.52
N VAL A 978 -15.18 67.28 28.40
CA VAL A 978 -13.98 67.40 29.28
C VAL A 978 -13.39 65.99 29.59
N THR A 979 -12.21 65.92 30.24
CA THR A 979 -11.46 64.76 30.82
C THR A 979 -12.25 63.50 31.24
N GLY A 980 -11.70 62.28 31.37
CA GLY A 980 -10.29 61.81 31.30
C GLY A 980 -9.93 60.84 32.47
N ALA A 981 -8.97 59.93 32.22
CA ALA A 981 -8.17 59.16 33.19
C ALA A 981 -8.77 58.06 34.15
N THR A 982 -8.23 56.84 33.99
CA THR A 982 -7.75 55.89 35.05
C THR A 982 -8.66 54.95 35.88
N ARG A 983 -8.00 53.84 36.28
CA ARG A 983 -8.31 52.83 37.34
C ARG A 983 -9.33 51.73 37.03
N GLY A 984 -9.10 50.60 37.71
CA GLY A 984 -9.93 49.39 37.76
C GLY A 984 -9.65 48.61 39.06
N VAL A 985 -9.99 47.31 39.06
CA VAL A 985 -9.86 46.33 40.18
C VAL A 985 -10.91 46.45 41.31
N THR A 986 -11.89 45.53 41.29
CA THR A 986 -12.39 44.67 42.40
C THR A 986 -13.26 43.58 41.75
N GLY A 987 -13.10 42.29 42.06
CA GLY A 987 -13.77 41.59 43.18
C GLY A 987 -15.13 41.04 42.73
N ILE A 988 -15.23 39.82 42.16
CA ILE A 988 -15.31 38.49 42.81
C ILE A 988 -16.65 38.22 43.54
N THR A 989 -17.16 36.99 43.38
CA THR A 989 -18.34 36.37 44.04
C THR A 989 -19.71 37.02 43.85
N GLU A 990 -20.48 36.53 42.87
CA GLU A 990 -21.80 35.88 43.08
C GLU A 990 -22.29 35.26 41.76
N ASN A 991 -22.60 33.94 41.73
CA ASN A 991 -23.47 33.31 40.72
C ASN A 991 -23.78 31.80 40.87
N ARG A 992 -23.25 31.08 41.88
CA ARG A 992 -23.50 29.62 42.04
C ARG A 992 -24.99 29.23 42.10
N HIS A 993 -25.87 30.11 42.58
CA HIS A 993 -27.32 29.85 42.60
C HIS A 993 -28.04 30.06 41.24
N LEU A 994 -27.41 30.73 40.27
CA LEU A 994 -28.03 30.90 38.95
C LEU A 994 -27.81 29.68 38.03
N GLU A 995 -26.65 29.01 38.14
CA GLU A 995 -26.38 27.77 37.39
C GLU A 995 -27.33 26.63 37.80
N GLU A 996 -27.56 26.45 39.11
CA GLU A 996 -28.48 25.44 39.66
C GLU A 996 -29.94 25.68 39.22
N GLN A 997 -30.39 26.94 39.10
CA GLN A 997 -31.70 27.25 38.55
C GLN A 997 -31.79 26.96 37.05
N THR A 998 -30.76 27.29 36.26
CA THR A 998 -30.79 27.00 34.82
C THR A 998 -30.84 25.51 34.50
N ASN A 999 -30.23 24.64 35.30
CA ASN A 999 -30.28 23.20 35.05
C ASN A 999 -31.68 22.60 35.25
N LYS A 1000 -32.43 23.01 36.29
CA LYS A 1000 -33.81 22.54 36.50
C LYS A 1000 -34.79 22.99 35.41
N ASP A 1001 -34.58 24.17 34.83
CA ASP A 1001 -35.37 24.66 33.69
C ASP A 1001 -35.04 23.92 32.38
N ASN A 1002 -33.80 23.44 32.21
CA ASN A 1002 -33.34 22.79 30.97
C ASN A 1002 -33.86 21.35 30.80
N GLU A 1003 -33.81 20.51 31.84
CA GLU A 1003 -34.30 19.11 31.75
C GLU A 1003 -35.79 19.07 31.37
N ASN A 1004 -36.61 19.89 32.04
CA ASN A 1004 -38.05 20.00 31.79
C ASN A 1004 -38.37 20.54 30.37
N CYS A 1005 -37.48 21.35 29.78
CA CYS A 1005 -37.63 21.80 28.40
C CYS A 1005 -37.42 20.67 27.37
N ILE A 1006 -36.47 19.75 27.58
CA ILE A 1006 -36.17 18.68 26.61
C ILE A 1006 -37.36 17.71 26.50
N ASP A 1007 -37.89 17.22 27.62
CA ASP A 1007 -39.08 16.36 27.60
C ASP A 1007 -40.30 17.07 27.01
N THR A 1008 -40.52 18.34 27.34
CA THR A 1008 -41.59 19.15 26.73
C THR A 1008 -41.47 19.25 25.20
N ILE A 1009 -40.24 19.33 24.66
CA ILE A 1009 -40.02 19.35 23.20
C ILE A 1009 -40.29 17.98 22.57
N LEU A 1010 -39.88 16.90 23.23
CA LEU A 1010 -40.12 15.54 22.74
C LEU A 1010 -41.61 15.20 22.79
N ASP A 1011 -42.33 15.58 23.86
CA ASP A 1011 -43.78 15.46 23.96
C ASP A 1011 -44.50 16.34 22.93
N PHE A 1012 -43.98 17.52 22.58
CA PHE A 1012 -44.50 18.32 21.46
C PHE A 1012 -44.26 17.66 20.09
N CYS A 1013 -43.12 17.00 19.90
CA CYS A 1013 -42.85 16.22 18.70
C CYS A 1013 -43.78 15.00 18.58
N GLU A 1014 -44.01 14.28 19.68
CA GLU A 1014 -44.90 13.13 19.74
C GLU A 1014 -46.37 13.54 19.57
N ASN A 1015 -46.85 14.47 20.41
CA ASN A 1015 -48.27 14.77 20.53
C ASN A 1015 -48.76 15.83 19.54
N THR A 1016 -47.94 16.81 19.17
CA THR A 1016 -48.34 17.90 18.25
C THR A 1016 -47.83 17.69 16.84
N LEU A 1017 -46.55 17.32 16.65
CA LEU A 1017 -46.02 17.02 15.31
C LEU A 1017 -46.39 15.61 14.82
N LYS A 1018 -46.89 14.72 15.68
CA LYS A 1018 -47.21 13.31 15.37
C LYS A 1018 -46.02 12.58 14.76
N ILE A 1019 -44.90 12.60 15.49
CA ILE A 1019 -43.71 11.77 15.27
C ILE A 1019 -43.76 10.65 16.30
N GLU A 1020 -44.06 9.42 15.87
CA GLU A 1020 -44.20 8.27 16.76
C GLU A 1020 -42.88 7.96 17.48
N HIS A 1021 -42.97 7.64 18.77
CA HIS A 1021 -41.84 7.31 19.65
C HIS A 1021 -40.78 8.41 19.70
N ALA A 1022 -41.17 9.68 19.68
CA ALA A 1022 -40.25 10.82 19.63
C ALA A 1022 -39.18 10.75 20.72
N LYS A 1023 -39.53 10.31 21.95
CA LYS A 1023 -38.60 10.16 23.07
C LYS A 1023 -37.50 9.11 22.89
N THR A 1024 -37.61 8.19 21.92
CA THR A 1024 -36.53 7.25 21.56
C THR A 1024 -35.96 7.51 20.16
N ALA A 1025 -36.76 8.08 19.25
CA ALA A 1025 -36.39 8.37 17.86
C ALA A 1025 -35.66 9.71 17.65
N ILE A 1026 -35.78 10.68 18.56
CA ILE A 1026 -35.18 12.02 18.42
C ILE A 1026 -34.12 12.22 19.50
N LYS A 1027 -32.87 12.49 19.09
CA LYS A 1027 -31.77 12.76 20.02
C LYS A 1027 -31.47 14.26 20.08
N ILE A 1028 -31.95 14.91 21.14
CA ILE A 1028 -31.60 16.29 21.48
C ILE A 1028 -30.26 16.30 22.24
N GLU A 1029 -29.37 17.23 21.89
CA GLU A 1029 -28.10 17.47 22.58
C GLU A 1029 -28.28 18.52 23.69
N SER A 1030 -29.03 19.59 23.41
CA SER A 1030 -29.44 20.58 24.41
C SER A 1030 -30.67 21.35 23.94
N ALA A 1031 -31.42 21.92 24.89
CA ALA A 1031 -32.46 22.89 24.61
C ALA A 1031 -32.50 23.97 25.70
N PHE A 1032 -32.72 25.23 25.30
CA PHE A 1032 -32.73 26.37 26.22
C PHE A 1032 -33.57 27.53 25.69
N ARG A 1033 -34.07 28.40 26.58
CA ARG A 1033 -34.85 29.60 26.21
C ARG A 1033 -33.94 30.80 25.97
N LEU A 1034 -34.09 31.46 24.82
CA LEU A 1034 -33.26 32.62 24.47
C LEU A 1034 -33.76 33.90 25.16
N GLY A 1035 -32.83 34.68 25.71
CA GLY A 1035 -33.09 36.00 26.31
C GLY A 1035 -33.51 35.97 27.78
N LYS A 1036 -33.23 37.08 28.49
CA LYS A 1036 -33.60 37.29 29.91
C LYS A 1036 -35.12 37.24 30.09
N PHE A 1037 -35.58 36.62 31.17
CA PHE A 1037 -36.99 36.64 31.55
C PHE A 1037 -37.41 38.04 31.98
N LYS A 1038 -38.57 38.52 31.50
CA LYS A 1038 -39.24 39.75 31.94
C LYS A 1038 -40.69 39.42 32.28
N LYS A 1039 -41.20 39.89 33.41
CA LYS A 1039 -42.57 39.56 33.88
C LYS A 1039 -43.66 40.14 32.96
N GLU A 1040 -43.41 41.26 32.29
CA GLU A 1040 -44.39 41.95 31.43
C GLU A 1040 -44.32 41.51 29.94
N ALA A 1041 -43.64 40.39 29.62
CA ALA A 1041 -43.39 39.99 28.23
C ALA A 1041 -44.64 39.42 27.53
N VAL A 1042 -45.30 40.25 26.71
CA VAL A 1042 -46.52 39.93 25.93
C VAL A 1042 -46.33 38.81 24.88
N ARG A 1043 -45.09 38.36 24.61
CA ARG A 1043 -44.80 37.23 23.70
C ARG A 1043 -43.89 36.19 24.38
N PRO A 1044 -44.14 34.88 24.21
CA PRO A 1044 -43.29 33.82 24.78
C PRO A 1044 -41.82 33.90 24.31
N ARG A 1045 -40.87 33.59 25.22
CA ARG A 1045 -39.45 33.44 24.86
C ARG A 1045 -39.27 32.25 23.90
N PRO A 1046 -38.55 32.40 22.77
CA PRO A 1046 -38.28 31.30 21.86
C PRO A 1046 -37.35 30.26 22.53
N ILE A 1047 -37.52 29.01 22.13
CA ILE A 1047 -36.68 27.88 22.58
C ILE A 1047 -35.74 27.53 21.43
N VAL A 1048 -34.44 27.46 21.72
CA VAL A 1048 -33.41 26.95 20.82
C VAL A 1048 -33.19 25.47 21.15
N VAL A 1049 -33.12 24.62 20.12
CA VAL A 1049 -32.97 23.17 20.26
C VAL A 1049 -31.83 22.70 19.38
N LYS A 1050 -30.77 22.16 19.99
CA LYS A 1050 -29.65 21.55 19.29
C LYS A 1050 -29.90 20.05 19.20
N PHE A 1051 -30.05 19.53 17.98
CA PHE A 1051 -30.21 18.09 17.74
C PHE A 1051 -28.84 17.44 17.60
N LYS A 1052 -28.66 16.27 18.22
CA LYS A 1052 -27.41 15.49 18.20
C LYS A 1052 -27.19 14.78 16.86
N ILE A 1053 -28.26 14.57 16.07
CA ILE A 1053 -28.18 13.99 14.72
C ILE A 1053 -28.99 14.86 13.74
N PHE A 1054 -28.42 15.10 12.55
CA PHE A 1054 -29.01 15.93 11.50
C PHE A 1054 -30.34 15.38 10.94
N SER A 1055 -30.48 14.05 10.87
CA SER A 1055 -31.72 13.36 10.46
C SER A 1055 -32.91 13.81 11.28
N ASP A 1056 -32.73 13.90 12.60
CA ASP A 1056 -33.78 14.13 13.58
C ASP A 1056 -34.28 15.58 13.47
N ARG A 1057 -33.33 16.52 13.29
CA ARG A 1057 -33.62 17.93 12.96
C ARG A 1057 -34.46 18.05 11.70
N GLU A 1058 -34.09 17.34 10.63
CA GLU A 1058 -34.82 17.38 9.36
C GLU A 1058 -36.17 16.65 9.42
N MET A 1059 -36.31 15.61 10.24
CA MET A 1059 -37.58 14.93 10.51
C MET A 1059 -38.56 15.88 11.21
N VAL A 1060 -38.14 16.52 12.30
CA VAL A 1060 -38.91 17.56 13.00
C VAL A 1060 -39.26 18.73 12.06
N ARG A 1061 -38.29 19.21 11.27
CA ARG A 1061 -38.49 20.31 10.32
C ARG A 1061 -39.49 19.95 9.21
N LYS A 1062 -39.49 18.72 8.69
CA LYS A 1062 -40.50 18.26 7.71
C LYS A 1062 -41.91 18.26 8.29
N MET A 1063 -42.07 17.86 9.56
CA MET A 1063 -43.39 17.82 10.22
C MET A 1063 -43.91 19.19 10.65
N SER A 1064 -43.07 20.24 10.69
CA SER A 1064 -43.48 21.62 11.03
C SER A 1064 -44.69 22.15 10.23
N LYS A 1065 -44.94 21.64 9.02
CA LYS A 1065 -46.14 21.93 8.22
C LYS A 1065 -47.46 21.65 8.96
N ARG A 1066 -47.47 20.69 9.90
CA ARG A 1066 -48.61 20.32 10.74
C ARG A 1066 -48.99 21.42 11.76
N LEU A 1067 -48.13 22.43 11.98
CA LEU A 1067 -48.38 23.57 12.88
C LEU A 1067 -49.15 24.74 12.23
N LYS A 1068 -49.52 24.64 10.94
CA LYS A 1068 -50.19 25.75 10.24
C LYS A 1068 -51.53 26.11 10.90
N GLY A 1069 -51.54 27.21 11.66
CA GLY A 1069 -52.70 27.73 12.38
C GLY A 1069 -52.73 27.45 13.88
N SER A 1070 -51.77 26.69 14.44
CA SER A 1070 -51.76 26.36 15.89
C SER A 1070 -51.19 27.46 16.80
N GLY A 1071 -50.76 28.60 16.24
CA GLY A 1071 -50.03 29.65 16.96
C GLY A 1071 -48.55 29.35 17.21
N PHE A 1072 -48.12 28.09 17.06
CA PHE A 1072 -46.71 27.69 17.17
C PHE A 1072 -46.01 27.69 15.81
N GLY A 1073 -44.71 27.95 15.80
CA GLY A 1073 -43.88 27.91 14.60
C GLY A 1073 -42.48 27.38 14.87
N ILE A 1074 -41.99 26.50 13.99
CA ILE A 1074 -40.60 26.03 13.97
C ILE A 1074 -39.89 26.75 12.83
N SER A 1075 -38.73 27.33 13.12
CA SER A 1075 -37.84 27.93 12.11
C SER A 1075 -36.40 27.57 12.42
N GLN A 1076 -35.54 27.58 11.39
CA GLN A 1076 -34.10 27.47 11.58
C GLN A 1076 -33.57 28.85 12.02
N GLN A 1077 -32.94 28.91 13.19
CA GLN A 1077 -32.22 30.10 13.64
C GLN A 1077 -30.90 30.18 12.86
N TYR A 1078 -30.93 30.92 11.76
CA TYR A 1078 -29.75 31.27 10.98
C TYR A 1078 -28.98 32.45 11.61
N PRO A 1079 -27.66 32.57 11.37
CA PRO A 1079 -26.90 33.80 11.65
C PRO A 1079 -27.52 35.04 10.99
N PRO A 1080 -27.32 36.25 11.54
CA PRO A 1080 -27.85 37.49 10.97
C PRO A 1080 -27.51 37.69 9.50
N GLU A 1081 -26.27 37.41 9.06
CA GLU A 1081 -25.89 37.57 7.64
C GLU A 1081 -26.75 36.71 6.70
N ILE A 1082 -27.02 35.45 7.08
CA ILE A 1082 -27.86 34.54 6.29
C ILE A 1082 -29.33 35.00 6.29
N LEU A 1083 -29.82 35.54 7.41
CA LEU A 1083 -31.17 36.13 7.45
C LEU A 1083 -31.29 37.35 6.53
N GLU A 1084 -30.29 38.24 6.48
CA GLU A 1084 -30.29 39.38 5.57
C GLU A 1084 -30.17 38.97 4.09
N LYS A 1085 -29.31 38.00 3.75
CA LYS A 1085 -29.26 37.43 2.39
C LYS A 1085 -30.62 36.82 1.99
N ARG A 1086 -31.24 36.03 2.87
CA ARG A 1086 -32.56 35.43 2.63
C ARG A 1086 -33.66 36.49 2.45
N LYS A 1087 -33.64 37.60 3.20
CA LYS A 1087 -34.59 38.72 2.99
C LYS A 1087 -34.51 39.28 1.56
N LYS A 1088 -33.31 39.45 0.99
CA LYS A 1088 -33.12 39.95 -0.37
C LYS A 1088 -33.67 38.98 -1.43
N LEU A 1089 -33.53 37.67 -1.22
CA LEU A 1089 -33.98 36.64 -2.14
C LEU A 1089 -35.46 36.25 -2.02
N LEU A 1090 -36.12 36.54 -0.88
CA LEU A 1090 -37.53 36.20 -0.66
C LEU A 1090 -38.49 36.84 -1.70
N PRO A 1091 -38.40 38.14 -2.05
CA PRO A 1091 -39.22 38.73 -3.12
C PRO A 1091 -39.09 38.00 -4.45
N VAL A 1092 -37.86 37.67 -4.86
CA VAL A 1092 -37.57 36.93 -6.10
C VAL A 1092 -38.19 35.53 -6.06
N MET A 1093 -38.06 34.82 -4.94
CA MET A 1093 -38.70 33.50 -4.74
C MET A 1093 -40.23 33.59 -4.87
N PHE A 1094 -40.86 34.65 -4.35
CA PHE A 1094 -42.31 34.84 -4.48
C PHE A 1094 -42.72 35.22 -5.91
N GLN A 1095 -41.97 36.10 -6.58
CA GLN A 1095 -42.20 36.44 -7.98
C GLN A 1095 -42.12 35.19 -8.89
N LYS A 1096 -41.06 34.38 -8.74
CA LYS A 1096 -40.88 33.16 -9.54
C LYS A 1096 -41.98 32.12 -9.29
N ARG A 1097 -42.56 32.08 -8.09
CA ARG A 1097 -43.78 31.28 -7.82
C ARG A 1097 -45.06 31.84 -8.45
N GLN A 1098 -45.18 33.16 -8.61
CA GLN A 1098 -46.29 33.78 -9.36
C GLN A 1098 -46.17 33.49 -10.87
N GLU A 1099 -44.95 33.42 -11.39
CA GLU A 1099 -44.61 32.90 -12.72
C GLU A 1099 -44.85 31.37 -12.87
N LYS A 1100 -45.40 30.71 -11.83
CA LYS A 1100 -45.67 29.26 -11.71
C LYS A 1100 -44.42 28.35 -11.68
N LEU A 1101 -43.23 28.92 -11.50
CA LEU A 1101 -41.97 28.18 -11.41
C LEU A 1101 -41.73 27.64 -9.99
N SER A 1102 -41.02 26.51 -9.88
CA SER A 1102 -40.72 25.82 -8.63
C SER A 1102 -39.56 26.48 -7.88
N ALA A 1103 -39.79 27.65 -7.29
CA ALA A 1103 -38.76 28.40 -6.56
C ALA A 1103 -38.71 28.05 -5.06
N TYR A 1104 -37.52 27.86 -4.47
CA TYR A 1104 -37.33 27.62 -3.04
C TYR A 1104 -35.94 28.03 -2.52
N LEU A 1105 -35.86 28.48 -1.26
CA LEU A 1105 -34.60 28.80 -0.58
C LEU A 1105 -34.02 27.60 0.17
N VAL A 1106 -32.71 27.36 -0.03
CA VAL A 1106 -31.87 26.50 0.82
C VAL A 1106 -30.79 27.38 1.40
N ASP A 1107 -30.74 27.50 2.73
CA ASP A 1107 -29.82 28.38 3.46
C ASP A 1107 -29.77 29.81 2.87
N ASP A 1108 -28.66 30.34 2.36
CA ASP A 1108 -28.63 31.68 1.74
C ASP A 1108 -28.81 31.69 0.21
N LYS A 1109 -29.20 30.56 -0.39
CA LYS A 1109 -29.31 30.36 -1.85
C LYS A 1109 -30.74 30.11 -2.33
N LEU A 1110 -31.12 30.73 -3.45
CA LEU A 1110 -32.40 30.53 -4.13
C LEU A 1110 -32.25 29.54 -5.28
N TYR A 1111 -33.13 28.55 -5.35
CA TYR A 1111 -33.26 27.64 -6.47
C TYR A 1111 -34.58 27.93 -7.20
N VAL A 1112 -34.59 27.78 -8.53
CA VAL A 1112 -35.78 27.86 -9.39
C VAL A 1112 -35.75 26.68 -10.35
N ASP A 1113 -36.80 25.86 -10.33
CA ASP A 1113 -36.92 24.61 -11.10
C ASP A 1113 -35.72 23.66 -10.91
N GLY A 1114 -35.16 23.64 -9.70
CA GLY A 1114 -34.02 22.82 -9.30
C GLY A 1114 -32.64 23.43 -9.59
N THR A 1115 -32.56 24.46 -10.44
CA THR A 1115 -31.31 25.16 -10.79
C THR A 1115 -31.04 26.30 -9.80
N LEU A 1116 -29.77 26.57 -9.49
CA LEU A 1116 -29.37 27.71 -8.65
C LEU A 1116 -29.67 29.02 -9.38
N TRP A 1117 -30.22 30.00 -8.67
CA TRP A 1117 -30.51 31.34 -9.19
C TRP A 1117 -29.37 32.29 -8.82
N GLU A 1118 -28.50 32.56 -9.80
CA GLU A 1118 -27.21 33.26 -9.64
C GLU A 1118 -27.28 34.74 -10.08
N LYS A 1119 -28.29 35.50 -9.65
CA LYS A 1119 -28.52 36.88 -10.12
C LYS A 1119 -28.90 37.89 -9.03
#